data_AF-A0A345C003-F1
#
_entry.id   AF-A0A345C003-F1
#
_cell.length_a   1.000
_cell.length_b   1.000
_cell.length_c   1.000
_cell.angle_alpha   90.00
_cell.angle_beta   90.00
_cell.angle_gamma   90.00
#
_symmetry.space_group_name_H-M   'P 1'
#
loop_
_entity.id
_entity.type
_entity.pdbx_description
1 polymer ?
#
loop_
_entity_poly.entity_id
_entity_poly.type
_entity_poly.pdbx_seq_one_letter_code
_entity_poly.pdbx_strand_id
1 'polypeptide(L)'
;MFQDIIKQEDQDLRCAEILYIKWKRRISFIMKLRKKSIRRTFASFLATVLIVGTSLPVSAVEEIAEGANESENKDLIDVEPNVFNDSSEEVLISSELEENKDQIGLYLRDYEMEEPLGIIEEFDDVDGDLHEYQWDLTVEGLDRKETKDIEDGQYYIEIIVQDDTQEPLYQREEILVHSDNAKIQLDEVNEDGIYLTEDNIIQGQIDSSLSEYEIIEEAPDVEYRLEQQEEIYQEDAVTLDEDGGFQINDALEEGTSTLTIEVTDVAGNETVEQIEIELLEEEVREERSEDKVKEEDQAEESEDNNQENKEETDEVDEPRTMQSIEVSYQDGDNGEHVYELKQDLTALGFGNFPSDPSMAYGSVTEGVVEDFQAHYDLGVTGVADEVTLAKIEKILSSPYQDGYSGDYVVELKEDLTALGYGSFPSDPSTVYGSVTEGVVKDFQEAQGLPVSGIADEITLAIISDLLDPPYQDGDTGEHIVNLKQDLTALGFGNFPSNPSTVYGSVTEGVVEDFQSYYDLDVTGNVDEATLEQMEDVLASSYQDGHSGDYVVELKEDLTMLGYGSFPSDPSTVYGSVTEGVVKDFQEAQGLPVSGIADEETLATINDLLSPPHQDGDQGEHIVDLKQDLTALGFGNFPSDPSIYYGSVTEGVVEDFQSYYDLDVTGNVDEATLEQMEDVLASSYQDGHSGDYVVELKEDLTMLGYGSFPSDPSTVYGSVTEGVVKDFQEAQGLPVSGIADEETLATINDLFDPPHQDGDQGEHIVDLKQDLTALGFGNFPSDPSIYYGSVTEGVVEDFQSYYDLDVTGDADEATLDQMEEVFASSYQDGHSGDYVVELKEDLTALGFGNFPSDPSTVYGSVTEGVVKDFQAYYGLVTNGMVDEITLSKLEEILGSPYQDGESGDYVVGLKEDLTKLGFGNFPSSPSTAYGPVTEGVVKDFQSAYGLPVSGIADEVTLATLSETLENMNEIKIFIDPGHGAHDSGGTGNGLQEKNVALDISLHAAEVLEDEYLGVDVMMSRTTDEFIELEDRAAMANDWGADYFVSVHNNAFNGLASGFESYIYNGNVSSTTIEKQEEVHQYIANELDATDRGAQTANFSVLRNTSMSAILLELLFIDNAVDAETLGSAEGRAELGHITADAIAHAWDLERR
;
A
#
# COMPACT_ATOMS: atom_id res chain seq x y z
N MET A 1 -22.64 -34.49 -26.97
CA MET A 1 -21.34 -34.83 -27.56
C MET A 1 -20.59 -33.60 -28.03
N PHE A 2 -20.97 -32.92 -29.13
CA PHE A 2 -20.25 -31.69 -29.54
C PHE A 2 -20.46 -30.48 -28.59
N GLN A 3 -21.61 -30.39 -27.92
CA GLN A 3 -21.86 -29.39 -26.86
C GLN A 3 -21.30 -29.79 -25.49
N ASP A 4 -20.98 -31.07 -25.28
CA ASP A 4 -20.40 -31.53 -24.02
C ASP A 4 -18.87 -31.40 -24.06
N ILE A 5 -18.27 -31.61 -25.24
CA ILE A 5 -16.82 -31.37 -25.49
C ILE A 5 -16.49 -29.87 -25.38
N ILE A 6 -17.34 -28.98 -25.91
CA ILE A 6 -17.14 -27.52 -25.79
C ILE A 6 -17.25 -27.05 -24.33
N LYS A 7 -18.11 -27.67 -23.51
CA LYS A 7 -18.21 -27.34 -22.07
C LYS A 7 -17.03 -27.83 -21.23
N GLN A 8 -16.39 -28.92 -21.67
CA GLN A 8 -15.26 -29.52 -20.99
C GLN A 8 -13.95 -28.79 -21.36
N GLU A 9 -13.80 -28.37 -22.62
CA GLU A 9 -12.73 -27.45 -23.05
C GLU A 9 -12.84 -26.06 -22.40
N ASP A 10 -14.05 -25.53 -22.16
CA ASP A 10 -14.27 -24.26 -21.43
C ASP A 10 -13.90 -24.33 -19.93
N GLN A 11 -14.07 -25.50 -19.30
CA GLN A 11 -13.67 -25.72 -17.92
C GLN A 11 -12.15 -25.86 -17.78
N ASP A 12 -11.50 -26.59 -18.69
CA ASP A 12 -10.04 -26.75 -18.70
C ASP A 12 -9.31 -25.43 -19.03
N LEU A 13 -9.87 -24.58 -19.90
CA LEU A 13 -9.34 -23.23 -20.16
C LEU A 13 -9.52 -22.27 -18.98
N ARG A 14 -10.68 -22.28 -18.30
CA ARG A 14 -10.91 -21.47 -17.10
C ARG A 14 -10.03 -21.88 -15.93
N CYS A 15 -9.85 -23.18 -15.69
CA CYS A 15 -8.92 -23.67 -14.67
C CYS A 15 -7.48 -23.27 -14.97
N ALA A 16 -7.05 -23.30 -16.25
CA ALA A 16 -5.72 -22.86 -16.65
C ALA A 16 -5.52 -21.34 -16.55
N GLU A 17 -6.54 -20.53 -16.88
CA GLU A 17 -6.51 -19.07 -16.68
C GLU A 17 -6.48 -18.70 -15.19
N ILE A 18 -7.26 -19.37 -14.34
CA ILE A 18 -7.27 -19.15 -12.88
C ILE A 18 -5.95 -19.60 -12.25
N LEU A 19 -5.37 -20.73 -12.66
CA LEU A 19 -4.04 -21.17 -12.23
C LEU A 19 -2.94 -20.18 -12.68
N TYR A 20 -3.06 -19.62 -13.89
CA TYR A 20 -2.13 -18.62 -14.39
C TYR A 20 -2.24 -17.29 -13.64
N ILE A 21 -3.45 -16.81 -13.35
CA ILE A 21 -3.72 -15.59 -12.57
C ILE A 21 -3.25 -15.75 -11.11
N LYS A 22 -3.57 -16.88 -10.45
CA LYS A 22 -3.11 -17.20 -9.10
C LYS A 22 -1.57 -17.34 -9.02
N TRP A 23 -0.94 -17.95 -10.03
CA TRP A 23 0.53 -18.06 -10.11
C TRP A 23 1.21 -16.70 -10.36
N LYS A 24 0.63 -15.83 -11.20
CA LYS A 24 1.12 -14.46 -11.46
C LYS A 24 1.00 -13.58 -10.22
N ARG A 25 -0.11 -13.68 -9.46
CA ARG A 25 -0.35 -13.00 -8.18
C ARG A 25 0.65 -13.42 -7.09
N ARG A 26 0.94 -14.73 -6.95
CA ARG A 26 1.94 -15.27 -6.00
C ARG A 26 3.38 -14.79 -6.29
N ILE A 27 3.74 -14.60 -7.56
CA ILE A 27 5.04 -14.03 -7.96
C ILE A 27 5.12 -12.53 -7.68
N SER A 28 4.06 -11.77 -7.99
CA SER A 28 3.99 -10.33 -7.75
C SER A 28 4.10 -9.97 -6.25
N PHE A 29 3.45 -10.75 -5.38
CA PHE A 29 3.50 -10.56 -3.93
C PHE A 29 4.85 -10.96 -3.30
N ILE A 30 5.46 -12.06 -3.74
CA ILE A 30 6.82 -12.47 -3.31
C ILE A 30 7.87 -11.42 -3.73
N MET A 31 7.66 -10.73 -4.85
CA MET A 31 8.50 -9.59 -5.26
C MET A 31 8.26 -8.35 -4.41
N LYS A 32 7.01 -8.04 -4.00
CA LYS A 32 6.67 -6.92 -3.11
C LYS A 32 7.21 -7.10 -1.67
N LEU A 33 7.13 -8.30 -1.10
CA LEU A 33 7.65 -8.58 0.26
C LEU A 33 9.19 -8.53 0.38
N ARG A 34 9.92 -8.61 -0.74
CA ARG A 34 11.38 -8.40 -0.77
C ARG A 34 11.80 -6.92 -0.74
N LYS A 35 10.89 -5.96 -0.95
CA LYS A 35 11.17 -4.52 -0.83
C LYS A 35 11.05 -3.96 0.61
N LYS A 36 10.47 -4.70 1.57
CA LYS A 36 10.24 -4.21 2.96
C LYS A 36 11.42 -4.41 3.93
N SER A 37 12.58 -4.87 3.46
CA SER A 37 13.78 -5.04 4.30
C SER A 37 15.04 -4.50 3.61
N ILE A 38 15.14 -3.17 3.48
CA ILE A 38 16.37 -2.37 3.66
C ILE A 38 15.92 -0.90 3.62
N ARG A 39 15.88 -0.24 4.78
CA ARG A 39 16.22 1.19 4.96
C ARG A 39 16.14 1.55 6.46
N ARG A 40 17.21 1.22 7.17
CA ARG A 40 17.64 1.95 8.39
C ARG A 40 19.16 2.02 8.38
N THR A 41 19.73 3.08 7.84
CA THR A 41 20.85 3.78 8.48
C THR A 41 20.82 5.23 8.01
N PHE A 42 20.26 6.07 8.88
CA PHE A 42 20.37 7.52 8.87
C PHE A 42 21.79 7.93 9.29
N ALA A 43 22.41 8.83 8.54
CA ALA A 43 23.47 9.75 8.95
C ALA A 43 23.39 10.97 8.01
N SER A 44 22.50 11.93 8.28
CA SER A 44 22.69 13.09 9.16
C SER A 44 23.56 14.20 8.55
N PHE A 45 22.91 15.30 8.16
CA PHE A 45 23.26 16.72 8.42
C PHE A 45 24.62 17.25 7.90
N LEU A 46 24.76 18.43 7.28
CA LEU A 46 23.91 19.62 7.13
C LEU A 46 24.51 20.50 6.02
N ALA A 47 23.64 21.23 5.33
CA ALA A 47 23.85 22.41 4.49
C ALA A 47 24.92 23.41 4.97
N THR A 48 25.50 24.20 4.04
CA THR A 48 25.56 25.70 4.01
C THR A 48 26.57 26.18 2.95
N VAL A 49 26.16 26.87 1.87
CA VAL A 49 25.88 28.33 1.71
C VAL A 49 27.08 29.15 1.22
N LEU A 50 26.85 29.92 0.14
CA LEU A 50 27.43 31.22 -0.31
C LEU A 50 27.59 31.19 -1.85
N ILE A 51 26.70 31.80 -2.65
CA ILE A 51 26.46 33.25 -2.87
C ILE A 51 27.68 33.99 -3.44
N VAL A 52 27.35 34.94 -4.33
CA VAL A 52 28.13 36.01 -5.00
C VAL A 52 28.67 35.56 -6.36
N GLY A 53 28.08 35.97 -7.49
CA GLY A 53 27.82 37.37 -7.90
C GLY A 53 28.66 37.58 -9.18
N THR A 54 28.23 38.27 -10.22
CA THR A 54 27.39 39.47 -10.29
C THR A 54 26.92 39.74 -11.73
N SER A 55 25.72 40.31 -11.82
CA SER A 55 25.29 41.43 -12.68
C SER A 55 24.99 41.26 -14.19
N LEU A 56 23.67 41.38 -14.48
CA LEU A 56 22.98 42.22 -15.49
C LEU A 56 23.05 41.78 -16.99
N PRO A 57 22.10 42.17 -17.90
CA PRO A 57 20.85 42.96 -17.77
C PRO A 57 19.60 42.49 -18.60
N VAL A 58 18.41 42.99 -18.23
CA VAL A 58 17.25 43.38 -19.09
C VAL A 58 16.88 42.49 -20.30
N SER A 59 16.00 41.50 -20.06
CA SER A 59 14.78 41.24 -20.83
C SER A 59 13.80 40.32 -20.08
N ALA A 60 13.95 40.20 -18.76
CA ALA A 60 13.44 39.10 -17.94
C ALA A 60 12.19 39.51 -17.14
N VAL A 61 11.04 39.10 -17.66
CA VAL A 61 9.70 38.89 -17.07
C VAL A 61 9.03 37.85 -18.00
N GLU A 62 8.29 36.88 -17.43
CA GLU A 62 7.60 35.71 -18.04
C GLU A 62 8.56 34.53 -18.38
N GLU A 63 8.39 33.27 -17.94
CA GLU A 63 7.16 32.49 -17.71
C GLU A 63 7.48 31.16 -16.94
N ILE A 64 7.16 31.05 -15.64
CA ILE A 64 6.86 29.79 -14.91
C ILE A 64 5.92 30.18 -13.75
N ALA A 65 4.66 29.71 -13.81
CA ALA A 65 3.58 29.68 -12.80
C ALA A 65 2.28 30.39 -13.22
N GLU A 66 1.42 29.67 -13.97
CA GLU A 66 -0.04 29.81 -13.91
C GLU A 66 -0.60 28.39 -13.76
N GLY A 67 -1.14 28.05 -12.58
CA GLY A 67 -1.64 26.70 -12.32
C GLY A 67 -2.31 26.51 -10.96
N ALA A 68 -3.10 27.47 -10.48
CA ALA A 68 -4.11 27.25 -9.43
C ALA A 68 -5.02 28.48 -9.16
N ASN A 69 -5.68 29.05 -10.18
CA ASN A 69 -7.00 29.68 -10.00
C ASN A 69 -7.70 30.06 -11.32
N GLU A 70 -8.02 29.07 -12.16
CA GLU A 70 -9.21 29.24 -13.01
C GLU A 70 -10.42 28.76 -12.22
N SER A 71 -11.23 29.71 -11.77
CA SER A 71 -12.62 29.44 -11.42
C SER A 71 -13.27 28.65 -12.56
N GLU A 72 -13.82 27.47 -12.26
CA GLU A 72 -14.78 26.72 -13.11
C GLU A 72 -14.70 27.11 -14.59
N ASN A 73 -13.62 26.74 -15.26
CA ASN A 73 -13.60 26.68 -16.70
C ASN A 73 -13.19 25.25 -17.02
N LYS A 74 -14.18 24.34 -16.96
CA LYS A 74 -14.01 22.99 -17.48
C LYS A 74 -13.50 23.13 -18.90
N ASP A 75 -12.39 22.49 -19.23
CA ASP A 75 -11.97 22.38 -20.61
C ASP A 75 -13.10 21.72 -21.41
N LEU A 76 -13.73 22.51 -22.26
CA LEU A 76 -14.84 22.08 -23.12
C LEU A 76 -14.32 21.26 -24.30
N ILE A 77 -13.01 21.18 -24.49
CA ILE A 77 -12.35 20.35 -25.49
C ILE A 77 -11.09 19.75 -24.91
N ASP A 78 -10.91 18.45 -25.10
CA ASP A 78 -9.71 17.70 -24.72
C ASP A 78 -9.34 16.75 -25.85
N VAL A 79 -8.05 16.51 -26.05
CA VAL A 79 -7.51 15.76 -27.20
C VAL A 79 -6.51 14.72 -26.72
N GLU A 80 -6.86 13.44 -26.84
CA GLU A 80 -6.02 12.34 -26.37
C GLU A 80 -5.63 11.39 -27.52
N PRO A 81 -4.32 11.16 -27.75
CA PRO A 81 -3.19 11.96 -27.24
C PRO A 81 -3.11 13.34 -27.92
N ASN A 82 -2.55 14.32 -27.24
CA ASN A 82 -2.27 15.66 -27.81
C ASN A 82 -0.93 15.72 -28.55
N VAL A 83 -0.03 14.74 -28.34
CA VAL A 83 1.21 14.53 -29.11
C VAL A 83 1.16 13.17 -29.80
N PHE A 84 1.29 13.13 -31.12
CA PHE A 84 1.15 11.89 -31.90
C PHE A 84 1.86 11.96 -33.25
N ASN A 85 2.05 10.82 -33.92
CA ASN A 85 2.64 10.76 -35.26
C ASN A 85 1.59 10.58 -36.37
N ASP A 86 2.00 10.78 -37.64
CA ASP A 86 1.13 10.65 -38.82
C ASP A 86 0.63 9.22 -39.10
N SER A 87 1.15 8.23 -38.37
CA SER A 87 0.77 6.83 -38.45
C SER A 87 -0.26 6.40 -37.40
N SER A 88 -0.64 7.32 -36.50
CA SER A 88 -1.68 7.10 -35.49
C SER A 88 -3.02 6.83 -36.18
N GLU A 89 -3.67 5.72 -35.83
CA GLU A 89 -4.88 5.30 -36.53
C GLU A 89 -6.09 6.20 -36.19
N GLU A 90 -6.19 6.72 -34.95
CA GLU A 90 -7.30 7.54 -34.46
C GLU A 90 -6.83 8.46 -33.30
N VAL A 91 -7.25 9.73 -33.27
CA VAL A 91 -7.09 10.65 -32.13
C VAL A 91 -8.46 10.99 -31.58
N LEU A 92 -8.64 10.93 -30.25
CA LEU A 92 -9.92 11.19 -29.62
C LEU A 92 -10.03 12.67 -29.26
N ILE A 93 -11.02 13.35 -29.81
CA ILE A 93 -11.38 14.71 -29.41
C ILE A 93 -12.64 14.61 -28.57
N SER A 94 -12.52 14.90 -27.28
CA SER A 94 -13.64 14.94 -26.35
C SER A 94 -14.07 16.38 -26.12
N SER A 95 -15.35 16.60 -25.82
CA SER A 95 -15.86 17.91 -25.47
C SER A 95 -16.98 17.82 -24.44
N GLU A 96 -16.86 18.55 -23.33
CA GLU A 96 -17.90 18.66 -22.32
C GLU A 96 -18.70 19.95 -22.51
N LEU A 97 -20.03 19.88 -22.44
CA LEU A 97 -20.90 21.05 -22.60
C LEU A 97 -21.97 21.07 -21.52
N GLU A 98 -22.12 22.21 -20.85
CA GLU A 98 -23.08 22.34 -19.74
C GLU A 98 -24.56 22.30 -20.16
N GLU A 99 -24.86 22.66 -21.42
CA GLU A 99 -26.23 22.73 -21.96
C GLU A 99 -26.24 22.44 -23.46
N ASN A 100 -27.39 21.96 -23.98
CA ASN A 100 -27.59 21.70 -25.41
C ASN A 100 -27.21 22.90 -26.30
N LYS A 101 -26.48 22.66 -27.40
CA LYS A 101 -26.01 23.68 -28.34
C LYS A 101 -26.58 23.47 -29.75
N ASP A 102 -26.85 24.57 -30.46
CA ASP A 102 -27.44 24.53 -31.81
C ASP A 102 -26.42 24.00 -32.84
N GLN A 103 -25.16 24.44 -32.75
CA GLN A 103 -24.08 23.99 -33.63
C GLN A 103 -22.69 24.07 -32.96
N ILE A 104 -21.86 23.06 -33.22
CA ILE A 104 -20.45 22.98 -32.80
C ILE A 104 -19.60 22.71 -34.03
N GLY A 105 -18.51 23.44 -34.21
CA GLY A 105 -17.52 23.16 -35.25
C GLY A 105 -16.13 22.97 -34.65
N LEU A 106 -15.44 21.92 -35.08
CA LEU A 106 -14.04 21.65 -34.78
C LEU A 106 -13.18 22.11 -35.97
N TYR A 107 -12.19 22.96 -35.70
CA TYR A 107 -11.34 23.55 -36.72
C TYR A 107 -9.87 23.33 -36.38
N LEU A 108 -9.06 22.99 -37.38
CA LEU A 108 -7.62 22.92 -37.22
C LEU A 108 -6.98 24.24 -37.63
N ARG A 109 -6.06 24.75 -36.81
CA ARG A 109 -5.27 25.95 -37.07
C ARG A 109 -3.79 25.68 -36.96
N ASP A 110 -3.03 26.36 -37.79
CA ASP A 110 -1.57 26.42 -37.66
C ASP A 110 -1.19 27.21 -36.40
N TYR A 111 -0.30 26.66 -35.58
CA TYR A 111 0.15 27.30 -34.33
C TYR A 111 0.83 28.65 -34.57
N GLU A 112 1.83 28.72 -35.47
CA GLU A 112 2.60 29.94 -35.71
C GLU A 112 1.81 31.02 -36.47
N MET A 113 1.01 30.63 -37.46
CA MET A 113 0.32 31.58 -38.34
C MET A 113 -1.08 31.95 -37.85
N GLU A 114 -1.63 31.21 -36.88
CA GLU A 114 -3.03 31.24 -36.42
C GLU A 114 -4.06 31.13 -37.57
N GLU A 115 -3.63 30.70 -38.76
CA GLU A 115 -4.49 30.61 -39.94
C GLU A 115 -5.31 29.30 -39.89
N PRO A 116 -6.63 29.36 -40.16
CA PRO A 116 -7.46 28.16 -40.22
C PRO A 116 -7.09 27.30 -41.43
N LEU A 117 -6.64 26.08 -41.16
CA LEU A 117 -6.17 25.12 -42.16
C LEU A 117 -7.32 24.31 -42.75
N GLY A 118 -8.31 23.98 -41.92
CA GLY A 118 -9.46 23.20 -42.35
C GLY A 118 -10.46 22.95 -41.22
N ILE A 119 -11.54 22.27 -41.58
CA ILE A 119 -12.63 21.84 -40.71
C ILE A 119 -12.39 20.36 -40.41
N ILE A 120 -12.36 20.00 -39.13
CA ILE A 120 -12.27 18.61 -38.68
C ILE A 120 -13.67 17.98 -38.77
N GLU A 121 -14.67 18.57 -38.10
CA GLU A 121 -16.07 18.13 -38.16
C GLU A 121 -17.02 19.25 -37.71
N GLU A 122 -18.29 19.21 -38.15
CA GLU A 122 -19.36 20.09 -37.67
C GLU A 122 -20.57 19.28 -37.20
N PHE A 123 -21.00 19.51 -35.95
CA PHE A 123 -22.15 18.86 -35.33
C PHE A 123 -23.33 19.84 -35.19
N ASP A 124 -24.51 19.40 -35.59
CA ASP A 124 -25.77 20.14 -35.42
C ASP A 124 -26.62 19.49 -34.32
N ASP A 125 -27.38 20.28 -33.54
CA ASP A 125 -28.29 19.82 -32.48
C ASP A 125 -27.60 18.94 -31.40
N VAL A 126 -26.57 19.46 -30.73
CA VAL A 126 -25.76 18.72 -29.73
C VAL A 126 -26.42 18.75 -28.35
N ASP A 127 -26.66 17.59 -27.74
CA ASP A 127 -27.20 17.45 -26.38
C ASP A 127 -26.08 17.68 -25.33
N GLY A 128 -26.39 18.29 -24.18
CA GLY A 128 -25.41 18.76 -23.17
C GLY A 128 -24.77 17.68 -22.29
N ASP A 129 -24.18 16.65 -22.89
CA ASP A 129 -23.37 15.60 -22.26
C ASP A 129 -21.97 15.53 -22.94
N LEU A 130 -21.04 14.69 -22.44
CA LEU A 130 -19.73 14.43 -23.06
C LEU A 130 -19.87 13.97 -24.53
N HIS A 131 -19.19 14.64 -25.45
CA HIS A 131 -19.19 14.32 -26.87
C HIS A 131 -17.79 13.93 -27.35
N GLU A 132 -17.64 12.69 -27.78
CA GLU A 132 -16.40 12.12 -28.29
C GLU A 132 -16.43 12.01 -29.82
N TYR A 133 -15.38 12.51 -30.46
CA TYR A 133 -15.16 12.38 -31.89
C TYR A 133 -13.81 11.73 -32.17
N GLN A 134 -13.84 10.58 -32.83
CA GLN A 134 -12.64 9.94 -33.34
C GLN A 134 -12.21 10.63 -34.62
N TRP A 135 -11.09 11.34 -34.56
CA TRP A 135 -10.51 12.05 -35.68
C TRP A 135 -9.54 11.16 -36.44
N ASP A 136 -9.74 11.06 -37.76
CA ASP A 136 -8.92 10.28 -38.69
C ASP A 136 -7.70 11.05 -39.23
N LEU A 137 -7.28 12.11 -38.53
CA LEU A 137 -6.15 12.98 -38.90
C LEU A 137 -6.26 13.62 -40.28
N THR A 138 -7.49 13.83 -40.76
CA THR A 138 -7.75 14.57 -41.98
C THR A 138 -8.58 15.83 -41.73
N VAL A 139 -8.38 16.85 -42.57
CA VAL A 139 -9.18 18.08 -42.53
C VAL A 139 -9.82 18.38 -43.87
N GLU A 140 -11.08 18.80 -43.84
CA GLU A 140 -11.76 19.35 -45.02
C GLU A 140 -11.34 20.81 -45.21
N GLY A 141 -10.82 21.17 -46.38
CA GLY A 141 -10.44 22.56 -46.65
C GLY A 141 -11.64 23.51 -46.49
N LEU A 142 -11.40 24.75 -46.05
CA LEU A 142 -12.45 25.74 -45.75
C LEU A 142 -13.45 26.03 -46.89
N ASP A 143 -13.13 25.65 -48.13
CA ASP A 143 -14.03 25.77 -49.28
C ASP A 143 -14.85 24.50 -49.58
N ARG A 144 -14.70 23.46 -48.74
CA ARG A 144 -15.34 22.13 -48.77
C ARG A 144 -15.19 21.38 -50.08
N LYS A 145 -14.01 21.49 -50.70
CA LYS A 145 -13.73 20.85 -52.01
C LYS A 145 -12.69 19.75 -51.98
N GLU A 146 -11.77 19.76 -51.01
CA GLU A 146 -10.63 18.84 -50.93
C GLU A 146 -10.36 18.51 -49.46
N THR A 147 -10.16 17.23 -49.16
CA THR A 147 -9.67 16.72 -47.86
C THR A 147 -8.15 16.58 -47.94
N LYS A 148 -7.44 16.90 -46.86
CA LYS A 148 -5.98 16.80 -46.76
C LYS A 148 -5.57 16.06 -45.48
N ASP A 149 -4.50 15.30 -45.59
CA ASP A 149 -3.77 14.74 -44.45
C ASP A 149 -2.99 15.87 -43.77
N ILE A 150 -2.73 15.71 -42.47
CA ILE A 150 -1.98 16.69 -41.67
C ILE A 150 -0.49 16.38 -41.81
N GLU A 151 0.33 17.43 -41.94
CA GLU A 151 1.78 17.31 -42.01
C GLU A 151 2.36 17.49 -40.59
N ASP A 152 3.59 17.03 -40.34
CA ASP A 152 4.28 17.29 -39.07
C ASP A 152 4.31 18.79 -38.74
N GLY A 153 3.98 19.13 -37.49
CA GLY A 153 3.91 20.51 -37.00
C GLY A 153 3.05 20.67 -35.76
N GLN A 154 3.10 21.86 -35.16
CA GLN A 154 2.23 22.28 -34.05
C GLN A 154 0.94 22.91 -34.56
N TYR A 155 -0.19 22.53 -33.96
CA TYR A 155 -1.50 23.00 -34.35
C TYR A 155 -2.38 23.29 -33.14
N TYR A 156 -3.44 24.06 -33.36
CA TYR A 156 -4.54 24.17 -32.41
C TYR A 156 -5.79 23.50 -32.98
N ILE A 157 -6.46 22.69 -32.18
CA ILE A 157 -7.85 22.31 -32.42
C ILE A 157 -8.74 23.34 -31.73
N GLU A 158 -9.43 24.14 -32.52
CA GLU A 158 -10.37 25.17 -32.05
C GLU A 158 -11.81 24.63 -32.11
N ILE A 159 -12.50 24.63 -30.97
CA ILE A 159 -13.95 24.42 -30.89
C ILE A 159 -14.68 25.76 -30.94
N ILE A 160 -15.64 25.88 -31.86
CA ILE A 160 -16.51 27.04 -31.97
C ILE A 160 -17.95 26.61 -31.70
N VAL A 161 -18.52 27.13 -30.61
CA VAL A 161 -19.89 26.85 -30.22
C VAL A 161 -20.80 28.04 -30.58
N GLN A 162 -21.82 27.81 -31.40
CA GLN A 162 -22.83 28.83 -31.76
C GLN A 162 -24.16 28.59 -31.03
N ASP A 163 -24.65 29.64 -30.35
CA ASP A 163 -26.00 29.73 -29.76
C ASP A 163 -26.72 30.95 -30.38
N ASP A 164 -28.00 30.78 -30.76
CA ASP A 164 -28.87 31.84 -31.29
C ASP A 164 -29.03 33.08 -30.37
N THR A 165 -28.56 33.04 -29.12
CA THR A 165 -28.83 34.05 -28.09
C THR A 165 -27.62 34.68 -27.37
N GLN A 166 -26.38 34.21 -27.58
CA GLN A 166 -25.16 34.74 -26.93
C GLN A 166 -23.97 34.93 -27.90
N GLU A 167 -22.86 35.55 -27.43
CA GLU A 167 -21.61 35.60 -28.22
C GLU A 167 -21.00 34.19 -28.31
N PRO A 168 -20.44 33.80 -29.48
CA PRO A 168 -19.86 32.48 -29.66
C PRO A 168 -18.73 32.23 -28.65
N LEU A 169 -18.73 31.03 -28.08
CA LEU A 169 -17.72 30.57 -27.13
C LEU A 169 -16.63 29.85 -27.91
N TYR A 170 -15.38 30.17 -27.58
CA TYR A 170 -14.18 29.67 -28.26
C TYR A 170 -13.26 29.04 -27.24
N GLN A 171 -12.83 27.82 -27.49
CA GLN A 171 -11.74 27.18 -26.77
C GLN A 171 -10.81 26.50 -27.78
N ARG A 172 -9.54 26.34 -27.41
CA ARG A 172 -8.54 25.69 -28.23
C ARG A 172 -7.72 24.72 -27.39
N GLU A 173 -7.35 23.61 -27.99
CA GLU A 173 -6.40 22.66 -27.45
C GLU A 173 -5.17 22.60 -28.35
N GLU A 174 -3.97 22.60 -27.77
CA GLU A 174 -2.72 22.52 -28.51
C GLU A 174 -2.36 21.06 -28.80
N ILE A 175 -1.93 20.78 -30.03
CA ILE A 175 -1.52 19.44 -30.44
C ILE A 175 -0.24 19.47 -31.27
N LEU A 176 0.49 18.36 -31.29
CA LEU A 176 1.69 18.16 -32.10
C LEU A 176 1.63 16.88 -32.89
N VAL A 177 1.83 17.03 -34.20
CA VAL A 177 2.05 15.91 -35.12
C VAL A 177 3.55 15.79 -35.38
N HIS A 178 4.17 14.68 -35.01
CA HIS A 178 5.60 14.45 -35.21
C HIS A 178 5.92 13.01 -35.59
N SER A 179 6.53 12.83 -36.76
CA SER A 179 6.78 11.50 -37.34
C SER A 179 8.27 11.15 -37.46
N ASP A 180 9.16 12.01 -36.97
CA ASP A 180 10.60 11.76 -36.97
C ASP A 180 11.00 10.87 -35.77
N ASN A 181 11.67 9.75 -36.05
CA ASN A 181 12.14 8.82 -35.02
C ASN A 181 13.30 9.41 -34.18
N ALA A 182 13.30 9.11 -32.87
CA ALA A 182 14.42 9.42 -31.98
C ALA A 182 15.74 8.75 -32.45
N LYS A 183 16.88 9.42 -32.22
CA LYS A 183 18.21 8.93 -32.60
C LYS A 183 19.01 8.53 -31.36
N ILE A 184 19.60 7.33 -31.40
CA ILE A 184 20.46 6.83 -30.34
C ILE A 184 21.93 7.07 -30.71
N GLN A 185 22.71 7.64 -29.80
CA GLN A 185 24.15 7.86 -29.98
C GLN A 185 24.92 7.36 -28.74
N LEU A 186 25.93 6.52 -28.93
CA LEU A 186 26.83 6.07 -27.85
C LEU A 186 28.14 6.85 -27.84
N ASP A 187 28.72 7.07 -26.67
CA ASP A 187 29.85 7.98 -26.48
C ASP A 187 31.19 7.56 -27.14
N GLU A 188 31.48 6.25 -27.28
CA GLU A 188 32.70 5.74 -27.93
C GLU A 188 32.48 4.43 -28.71
N VAL A 189 32.29 4.52 -30.04
CA VAL A 189 32.27 3.36 -30.95
C VAL A 189 33.57 3.30 -31.76
N ASN A 190 34.18 2.12 -31.89
CA ASN A 190 35.42 1.95 -32.67
C ASN A 190 35.17 1.94 -34.20
N GLU A 191 36.25 1.97 -35.02
CA GLU A 191 36.16 1.98 -36.50
C GLU A 191 35.41 0.77 -37.11
N ASP A 192 35.20 -0.30 -36.33
CA ASP A 192 34.52 -1.53 -36.75
C ASP A 192 33.05 -1.62 -36.24
N GLY A 193 32.54 -0.61 -35.51
CA GLY A 193 31.16 -0.56 -35.03
C GLY A 193 30.88 -1.26 -33.69
N ILE A 194 31.93 -1.59 -32.93
CA ILE A 194 31.83 -2.29 -31.64
C ILE A 194 32.11 -1.30 -30.51
N TYR A 195 31.24 -1.28 -29.49
CA TYR A 195 31.43 -0.48 -28.28
C TYR A 195 32.34 -1.21 -27.29
N LEU A 196 33.39 -0.53 -26.81
CA LEU A 196 34.37 -1.09 -25.89
C LEU A 196 34.24 -0.42 -24.52
N THR A 197 33.86 -1.18 -23.50
CA THR A 197 33.79 -0.65 -22.13
C THR A 197 34.87 -1.27 -21.24
N GLU A 198 35.65 -0.42 -20.57
CA GLU A 198 36.73 -0.82 -19.66
C GLU A 198 36.26 -0.94 -18.21
N ASP A 199 35.15 -0.27 -17.85
CA ASP A 199 34.63 -0.17 -16.48
C ASP A 199 33.24 -0.82 -16.31
N ASN A 200 32.76 -1.57 -17.31
CA ASN A 200 31.42 -2.18 -17.34
C ASN A 200 30.28 -1.15 -17.24
N ILE A 201 30.50 -0.01 -17.88
CA ILE A 201 29.56 1.11 -17.97
C ILE A 201 29.31 1.40 -19.45
N ILE A 202 28.04 1.52 -19.84
CA ILE A 202 27.62 1.95 -21.18
C ILE A 202 26.94 3.31 -21.03
N GLN A 203 27.41 4.30 -21.79
CA GLN A 203 26.88 5.66 -21.80
C GLN A 203 26.56 6.10 -23.22
N GLY A 204 25.50 6.89 -23.34
CA GLY A 204 25.05 7.46 -24.59
C GLY A 204 23.98 8.53 -24.37
N GLN A 205 23.48 9.06 -25.48
CA GLN A 205 22.49 10.12 -25.56
C GLN A 205 21.37 9.71 -26.53
N ILE A 206 20.14 10.01 -26.16
CA ILE A 206 18.96 9.89 -27.01
C ILE A 206 18.55 11.30 -27.43
N ASP A 207 18.65 11.54 -28.73
CA ASP A 207 18.33 12.83 -29.36
C ASP A 207 16.96 12.72 -30.02
N SER A 208 15.95 13.32 -29.39
CA SER A 208 14.61 13.46 -29.95
C SER A 208 14.36 14.91 -30.37
N SER A 209 14.01 15.11 -31.64
CA SER A 209 13.65 16.41 -32.21
C SER A 209 12.40 17.03 -31.59
N LEU A 210 11.67 16.25 -30.79
CA LEU A 210 10.51 16.69 -30.02
C LEU A 210 10.87 17.74 -28.95
N SER A 211 12.09 17.71 -28.43
CA SER A 211 12.60 18.68 -27.44
C SER A 211 12.65 20.14 -27.94
N GLU A 212 12.43 20.39 -29.24
CA GLU A 212 12.33 21.74 -29.80
C GLU A 212 10.94 22.39 -29.58
N TYR A 213 9.96 21.65 -29.04
CA TYR A 213 8.58 22.09 -28.85
C TYR A 213 8.23 22.16 -27.35
N GLU A 214 7.72 23.30 -26.86
CA GLU A 214 7.48 23.61 -25.43
C GLU A 214 6.28 22.86 -24.79
N ILE A 215 5.67 21.92 -25.50
CA ILE A 215 4.46 21.18 -25.11
C ILE A 215 4.74 19.77 -24.55
N ILE A 216 6.01 19.48 -24.22
CA ILE A 216 6.44 18.14 -23.85
C ILE A 216 7.08 18.18 -22.47
N GLU A 217 6.35 17.67 -21.48
CA GLU A 217 6.85 17.51 -20.11
C GLU A 217 7.41 16.10 -19.84
N GLU A 218 7.15 15.13 -20.73
CA GLU A 218 7.52 13.72 -20.55
C GLU A 218 8.73 13.31 -21.40
N ALA A 219 9.65 12.55 -20.79
CA ALA A 219 10.80 11.96 -21.48
C ALA A 219 10.38 10.71 -22.27
N PRO A 220 11.08 10.35 -23.37
CA PRO A 220 10.77 9.14 -24.11
C PRO A 220 11.01 7.89 -23.26
N ASP A 221 10.18 6.87 -23.46
CA ASP A 221 10.34 5.57 -22.81
C ASP A 221 11.49 4.80 -23.47
N VAL A 222 12.44 4.33 -22.66
CA VAL A 222 13.64 3.65 -23.14
C VAL A 222 13.80 2.33 -22.42
N GLU A 223 13.81 1.25 -23.19
CA GLU A 223 14.10 -0.10 -22.71
C GLU A 223 15.39 -0.61 -23.34
N TYR A 224 16.11 -1.46 -22.61
CA TYR A 224 17.26 -2.16 -23.16
C TYR A 224 17.23 -3.64 -22.85
N ARG A 225 17.77 -4.41 -23.79
CA ARG A 225 17.97 -5.86 -23.67
C ARG A 225 19.41 -6.21 -24.00
N LEU A 226 20.02 -7.04 -23.16
CA LEU A 226 21.36 -7.55 -23.37
C LEU A 226 21.37 -9.07 -23.60
N GLU A 227 22.01 -9.49 -24.68
CA GLU A 227 22.09 -10.88 -25.12
C GLU A 227 23.54 -11.34 -25.35
N GLN A 228 23.89 -12.55 -24.91
CA GLN A 228 25.17 -13.17 -25.22
C GLN A 228 24.95 -14.63 -25.62
N GLN A 229 25.48 -15.05 -26.78
CA GLN A 229 25.30 -16.40 -27.34
C GLN A 229 23.82 -16.84 -27.49
N GLU A 230 22.90 -15.92 -27.82
CA GLU A 230 21.45 -16.15 -27.95
C GLU A 230 20.71 -16.41 -26.61
N GLU A 231 21.33 -16.17 -25.45
CA GLU A 231 20.65 -16.11 -24.14
C GLU A 231 20.53 -14.66 -23.65
N ILE A 232 19.31 -14.27 -23.24
CA ILE A 232 19.00 -12.97 -22.60
C ILE A 232 19.42 -13.05 -21.14
N TYR A 233 20.28 -12.13 -20.68
CA TYR A 233 20.71 -12.09 -19.28
C TYR A 233 20.18 -10.88 -18.50
N GLN A 234 19.84 -9.78 -19.18
CA GLN A 234 19.22 -8.61 -18.55
C GLN A 234 18.33 -7.86 -19.54
N GLU A 235 17.19 -7.38 -19.02
CA GLU A 235 16.20 -6.55 -19.70
C GLU A 235 15.60 -5.60 -18.66
N ASP A 236 15.67 -4.30 -18.88
CA ASP A 236 15.23 -3.27 -17.91
C ASP A 236 14.97 -1.92 -18.60
N ALA A 237 14.29 -1.01 -17.90
CA ALA A 237 14.07 0.37 -18.34
C ALA A 237 15.29 1.25 -18.03
N VAL A 238 15.55 2.25 -18.87
CA VAL A 238 16.66 3.21 -18.72
C VAL A 238 16.11 4.56 -18.27
N THR A 239 16.65 5.09 -17.18
CA THR A 239 16.37 6.47 -16.76
C THR A 239 17.25 7.45 -17.54
N LEU A 240 16.62 8.46 -18.16
CA LEU A 240 17.30 9.56 -18.84
C LEU A 240 17.54 10.73 -17.88
N ASP A 241 18.62 11.47 -18.08
CA ASP A 241 18.82 12.79 -17.46
C ASP A 241 18.13 13.91 -18.27
N GLU A 242 18.16 15.14 -17.73
CA GLU A 242 17.53 16.33 -18.34
C GLU A 242 18.05 16.65 -19.76
N ASP A 243 19.21 16.13 -20.16
CA ASP A 243 19.83 16.33 -21.48
C ASP A 243 19.65 15.10 -22.41
N GLY A 244 18.83 14.12 -22.02
CA GLY A 244 18.61 12.87 -22.76
C GLY A 244 19.78 11.87 -22.66
N GLY A 245 20.68 12.06 -21.69
CA GLY A 245 21.79 11.17 -21.41
C GLY A 245 21.36 9.94 -20.60
N PHE A 246 21.99 8.79 -20.86
CA PHE A 246 21.76 7.57 -20.08
C PHE A 246 23.03 6.84 -19.70
N GLN A 247 22.92 6.03 -18.64
CA GLN A 247 24.01 5.18 -18.16
C GLN A 247 23.51 3.81 -17.69
N ILE A 248 24.07 2.74 -18.28
CA ILE A 248 23.82 1.35 -17.88
C ILE A 248 25.07 0.83 -17.15
N ASN A 249 24.92 0.37 -15.91
CA ASN A 249 26.02 -0.03 -15.01
C ASN A 249 26.06 -1.52 -14.71
N ASP A 250 27.26 -2.08 -14.57
CA ASP A 250 27.55 -3.42 -14.01
C ASP A 250 26.82 -4.60 -14.72
N ALA A 251 26.47 -4.43 -15.99
CA ALA A 251 25.56 -5.35 -16.69
C ALA A 251 26.23 -6.48 -17.49
N LEU A 252 27.49 -6.34 -17.93
CA LEU A 252 28.08 -7.26 -18.91
C LEU A 252 28.94 -8.38 -18.28
N GLU A 253 28.90 -9.59 -18.86
CA GLU A 253 29.89 -10.65 -18.64
C GLU A 253 31.09 -10.51 -19.60
N GLU A 254 32.28 -11.03 -19.23
CA GLU A 254 33.49 -10.98 -20.08
C GLU A 254 33.25 -11.64 -21.46
N GLY A 255 33.47 -10.88 -22.54
CA GLY A 255 33.24 -11.33 -23.92
C GLY A 255 32.36 -10.37 -24.73
N THR A 256 31.93 -10.80 -25.91
CA THR A 256 31.05 -10.02 -26.81
C THR A 256 29.57 -10.27 -26.49
N SER A 257 28.80 -9.21 -26.31
CA SER A 257 27.35 -9.20 -26.10
C SER A 257 26.67 -8.34 -27.18
N THR A 258 25.38 -8.53 -27.39
CA THR A 258 24.52 -7.67 -28.22
C THR A 258 23.62 -6.87 -27.29
N LEU A 259 23.68 -5.54 -27.38
CA LEU A 259 22.73 -4.63 -26.77
C LEU A 259 21.65 -4.28 -27.79
N THR A 260 20.39 -4.44 -27.42
CA THR A 260 19.25 -3.87 -28.14
C THR A 260 18.71 -2.73 -27.27
N ILE A 261 18.59 -1.54 -27.83
CA ILE A 261 17.88 -0.42 -27.20
C ILE A 261 16.62 -0.17 -28.01
N GLU A 262 15.49 -0.12 -27.32
CA GLU A 262 14.18 0.23 -27.87
C GLU A 262 13.76 1.56 -27.24
N VAL A 263 13.49 2.56 -28.07
CA VAL A 263 13.04 3.89 -27.66
C VAL A 263 11.66 4.12 -28.25
N THR A 264 10.70 4.47 -27.41
CA THR A 264 9.38 4.95 -27.84
C THR A 264 9.27 6.40 -27.43
N ASP A 265 9.18 7.31 -28.39
CA ASP A 265 8.96 8.72 -28.07
C ASP A 265 7.50 9.03 -27.71
N VAL A 266 7.26 10.21 -27.15
CA VAL A 266 5.92 10.64 -26.71
C VAL A 266 4.91 10.79 -27.87
N ALA A 267 5.37 10.84 -29.12
CA ALA A 267 4.50 10.82 -30.31
C ALA A 267 4.21 9.38 -30.80
N GLY A 268 4.73 8.36 -30.11
CA GLY A 268 4.57 6.94 -30.44
C GLY A 268 5.50 6.45 -31.55
N ASN A 269 6.60 7.17 -31.86
CA ASN A 269 7.61 6.68 -32.80
C ASN A 269 8.55 5.68 -32.12
N GLU A 270 8.68 4.49 -32.69
CA GLU A 270 9.55 3.42 -32.19
C GLU A 270 10.89 3.36 -32.93
N THR A 271 12.00 3.52 -32.19
CA THR A 271 13.36 3.27 -32.67
C THR A 271 13.94 2.04 -31.98
N VAL A 272 14.36 1.04 -32.77
CA VAL A 272 15.10 -0.12 -32.27
C VAL A 272 16.50 -0.16 -32.87
N GLU A 273 17.53 -0.14 -32.04
CA GLU A 273 18.93 -0.25 -32.48
C GLU A 273 19.67 -1.41 -31.79
N GLN A 274 20.42 -2.17 -32.58
CA GLN A 274 21.20 -3.32 -32.12
C GLN A 274 22.70 -3.05 -32.27
N ILE A 275 23.44 -3.17 -31.17
CA ILE A 275 24.84 -2.76 -31.05
C ILE A 275 25.67 -3.91 -30.45
N GLU A 276 26.80 -4.26 -31.08
CA GLU A 276 27.75 -5.22 -30.50
C GLU A 276 28.65 -4.53 -29.46
N ILE A 277 28.75 -5.13 -28.27
CA ILE A 277 29.52 -4.61 -27.12
C ILE A 277 30.53 -5.66 -26.67
N GLU A 278 31.78 -5.28 -26.43
CA GLU A 278 32.81 -6.18 -25.94
C GLU A 278 33.42 -5.68 -24.60
N LEU A 279 33.30 -6.50 -23.55
CA LEU A 279 33.96 -6.27 -22.25
C LEU A 279 35.36 -6.91 -22.28
N LEU A 280 36.42 -6.08 -22.16
CA LEU A 280 37.81 -6.54 -22.22
C LEU A 280 38.25 -7.29 -20.95
N GLU A 281 38.91 -8.45 -21.12
CA GLU A 281 39.51 -9.27 -20.05
C GLU A 281 40.50 -8.46 -19.17
N GLU A 282 40.50 -8.74 -17.86
CA GLU A 282 41.30 -8.04 -16.82
C GLU A 282 42.80 -7.95 -17.16
N GLU A 283 43.40 -8.96 -17.82
CA GLU A 283 44.83 -8.96 -18.23
C GLU A 283 45.16 -7.94 -19.35
N VAL A 284 44.18 -7.48 -20.13
CA VAL A 284 44.37 -6.50 -21.22
C VAL A 284 44.22 -5.05 -20.70
N ARG A 285 43.45 -4.84 -19.62
CA ARG A 285 43.25 -3.53 -18.96
C ARG A 285 44.55 -2.97 -18.35
N GLU A 286 45.43 -3.83 -17.85
CA GLU A 286 46.74 -3.43 -17.32
C GLU A 286 47.73 -2.99 -18.43
N GLU A 287 47.65 -3.53 -19.66
CA GLU A 287 48.55 -3.11 -20.76
C GLU A 287 48.13 -1.77 -21.40
N ARG A 288 46.83 -1.44 -21.44
CA ARG A 288 46.31 -0.21 -22.07
C ARG A 288 46.42 1.02 -21.17
N SER A 289 46.28 0.84 -19.85
CA SER A 289 46.52 1.89 -18.85
C SER A 289 47.99 2.34 -18.81
N GLU A 290 48.95 1.45 -19.12
CA GLU A 290 50.38 1.80 -19.26
C GLU A 290 50.72 2.58 -20.54
N ASP A 291 49.84 2.60 -21.55
CA ASP A 291 50.04 3.38 -22.78
C ASP A 291 49.35 4.76 -22.73
N LYS A 292 48.22 4.94 -22.01
CA LYS A 292 47.67 6.28 -21.70
C LYS A 292 48.62 7.13 -20.84
N VAL A 293 49.37 6.51 -19.93
CA VAL A 293 50.37 7.21 -19.07
C VAL A 293 51.61 7.69 -19.84
N LYS A 294 51.84 7.23 -21.08
CA LYS A 294 53.02 7.64 -21.87
C LYS A 294 52.81 8.86 -22.77
N GLU A 295 51.59 9.35 -22.96
CA GLU A 295 51.33 10.57 -23.75
C GLU A 295 51.29 11.86 -22.92
N GLU A 296 51.12 11.79 -21.59
CA GLU A 296 51.05 13.00 -20.74
C GLU A 296 52.39 13.47 -20.16
N ASP A 297 53.46 12.67 -20.25
CA ASP A 297 54.75 12.98 -19.60
C ASP A 297 55.73 13.81 -20.48
N GLN A 298 55.22 14.49 -21.51
CA GLN A 298 56.00 15.47 -22.29
C GLN A 298 55.23 16.75 -22.56
N ALA A 299 55.06 17.62 -21.55
CA ALA A 299 55.25 19.07 -21.70
C ALA A 299 54.93 19.86 -20.42
N GLU A 300 55.83 19.90 -19.45
CA GLU A 300 55.94 21.07 -18.55
C GLU A 300 57.41 21.38 -18.26
N GLU A 301 58.04 22.13 -19.18
CA GLU A 301 59.08 23.12 -18.86
C GLU A 301 59.36 23.93 -20.13
N SER A 302 58.70 25.07 -20.32
CA SER A 302 59.32 26.28 -20.87
C SER A 302 58.33 27.43 -21.06
N GLU A 303 58.79 28.61 -20.62
CA GLU A 303 58.64 29.89 -21.30
C GLU A 303 57.22 30.47 -21.44
N ASP A 304 56.87 31.27 -20.44
CA ASP A 304 56.66 32.72 -20.59
C ASP A 304 56.92 33.25 -22.03
N ASN A 305 55.85 33.40 -22.82
CA ASN A 305 55.77 34.31 -23.97
C ASN A 305 54.32 34.46 -24.49
N ASN A 306 53.67 35.54 -24.05
CA ASN A 306 53.21 36.63 -24.92
C ASN A 306 52.50 36.28 -26.25
N GLN A 307 51.20 36.60 -26.38
CA GLN A 307 50.73 37.76 -27.18
C GLN A 307 49.20 37.76 -27.38
N GLU A 308 48.55 38.71 -26.70
CA GLU A 308 47.44 39.46 -27.29
C GLU A 308 48.00 40.45 -28.33
N ASN A 309 47.39 40.50 -29.51
CA ASN A 309 47.51 41.62 -30.45
C ASN A 309 46.61 42.76 -29.94
N LYS A 310 47.11 43.98 -29.68
CA LYS A 310 47.36 45.06 -30.66
C LYS A 310 46.09 45.39 -31.48
N GLU A 311 45.59 46.61 -31.51
CA GLU A 311 46.20 47.94 -31.76
C GLU A 311 45.29 49.01 -31.09
N GLU A 312 45.62 50.27 -30.79
CA GLU A 312 46.64 51.23 -31.23
C GLU A 312 46.52 52.45 -30.27
N THR A 313 47.62 53.12 -29.91
CA THR A 313 47.79 54.59 -30.01
C THR A 313 49.06 55.10 -29.27
N ASP A 314 50.05 55.44 -30.09
CA ASP A 314 50.97 56.59 -30.09
C ASP A 314 51.57 57.18 -28.79
N GLU A 315 52.89 56.90 -28.66
CA GLU A 315 54.03 57.82 -28.43
C GLU A 315 53.78 59.25 -27.88
N VAL A 316 54.58 59.65 -26.87
CA VAL A 316 55.77 60.54 -27.04
C VAL A 316 56.41 60.93 -25.69
N ASP A 317 57.74 60.74 -25.63
CA ASP A 317 58.82 61.41 -24.86
C ASP A 317 58.78 61.60 -23.32
N GLU A 318 59.76 60.96 -22.68
CA GLU A 318 60.52 61.42 -21.51
C GLU A 318 60.99 62.89 -21.61
N PRO A 319 61.13 63.58 -20.46
CA PRO A 319 62.47 64.09 -20.19
C PRO A 319 62.90 64.04 -18.71
N ARG A 320 64.08 63.45 -18.51
CA ARG A 320 65.26 64.06 -17.86
C ARG A 320 65.05 64.80 -16.52
N THR A 321 65.69 64.21 -15.51
CA THR A 321 66.33 64.85 -14.35
C THR A 321 66.79 66.30 -14.59
N MET A 322 66.04 67.26 -14.03
CA MET A 322 66.55 68.58 -13.64
C MET A 322 66.84 68.55 -12.14
N GLN A 323 68.06 68.93 -11.79
CA GLN A 323 68.48 69.24 -10.44
C GLN A 323 67.66 70.45 -9.97
N SER A 324 66.61 70.24 -9.16
CA SER A 324 65.84 71.31 -8.54
C SER A 324 66.75 72.06 -7.56
N ILE A 325 66.74 73.38 -7.68
CA ILE A 325 67.24 74.27 -6.64
C ILE A 325 66.18 74.19 -5.55
N GLU A 326 66.52 73.77 -4.33
CA GLU A 326 65.60 73.87 -3.18
C GLU A 326 65.20 75.35 -3.03
N VAL A 327 63.99 75.70 -3.47
CA VAL A 327 63.41 77.02 -3.28
C VAL A 327 62.72 76.97 -1.92
N SER A 328 63.30 77.68 -0.95
CA SER A 328 62.68 77.90 0.36
C SER A 328 62.75 79.38 0.69
N TYR A 329 61.73 79.89 1.37
CA TYR A 329 61.65 81.28 1.81
C TYR A 329 61.63 81.35 3.34
N GLN A 330 62.51 82.16 3.92
CA GLN A 330 62.70 82.27 5.37
C GLN A 330 63.00 83.71 5.82
N ASP A 331 63.01 83.95 7.13
CA ASP A 331 63.30 85.27 7.70
C ASP A 331 64.62 85.86 7.16
N GLY A 332 64.52 87.07 6.60
CA GLY A 332 65.61 87.78 5.95
C GLY A 332 65.57 87.76 4.42
N ASP A 333 64.74 86.91 3.80
CA ASP A 333 64.56 86.88 2.34
C ASP A 333 63.77 88.11 1.85
N ASN A 334 64.04 88.52 0.61
CA ASN A 334 63.37 89.68 0.00
C ASN A 334 63.19 89.51 -1.50
N GLY A 335 61.95 89.59 -1.98
CA GLY A 335 61.65 89.53 -3.41
C GLY A 335 60.17 89.41 -3.72
N GLU A 336 59.88 89.39 -5.02
CA GLU A 336 58.52 89.23 -5.58
C GLU A 336 57.88 87.92 -5.14
N HIS A 337 58.65 86.84 -5.02
CA HIS A 337 58.18 85.55 -4.51
C HIS A 337 57.69 85.59 -3.05
N VAL A 338 58.27 86.43 -2.18
CA VAL A 338 57.77 86.62 -0.81
C VAL A 338 56.49 87.46 -0.80
N TYR A 339 56.38 88.38 -1.75
CA TYR A 339 55.15 89.16 -1.96
C TYR A 339 54.01 88.25 -2.40
N GLU A 340 54.25 87.36 -3.37
CA GLU A 340 53.30 86.35 -3.86
C GLU A 340 52.88 85.39 -2.74
N LEU A 341 53.85 84.80 -2.02
CA LEU A 341 53.56 83.92 -0.87
C LEU A 341 52.61 84.56 0.17
N LYS A 342 52.78 85.86 0.46
CA LYS A 342 51.89 86.56 1.41
C LYS A 342 50.49 86.77 0.85
N GLN A 343 50.38 87.01 -0.46
CA GLN A 343 49.08 87.11 -1.12
C GLN A 343 48.38 85.76 -1.10
N ASP A 344 49.11 84.68 -1.39
CA ASP A 344 48.62 83.31 -1.38
C ASP A 344 48.16 82.88 0.01
N LEU A 345 48.98 83.09 1.04
CA LEU A 345 48.60 82.82 2.42
C LEU A 345 47.35 83.63 2.83
N THR A 346 47.28 84.91 2.46
CA THR A 346 46.08 85.73 2.75
C THR A 346 44.84 85.19 2.04
N ALA A 347 44.97 84.72 0.80
CA ALA A 347 43.88 84.12 0.03
C ALA A 347 43.40 82.80 0.66
N LEU A 348 44.32 82.04 1.27
CA LEU A 348 44.01 80.84 2.04
C LEU A 348 43.49 81.12 3.46
N GLY A 349 43.25 82.37 3.83
CA GLY A 349 42.75 82.75 5.16
C GLY A 349 43.83 82.86 6.24
N PHE A 350 45.12 82.78 5.87
CA PHE A 350 46.26 82.86 6.76
C PHE A 350 46.94 84.24 6.74
N GLY A 351 46.97 84.88 7.91
CA GLY A 351 47.52 86.22 8.06
C GLY A 351 46.62 87.32 7.47
N ASN A 352 46.81 88.54 7.93
CA ASN A 352 46.07 89.72 7.43
C ASN A 352 47.06 90.73 6.87
N PHE A 353 47.76 90.33 5.80
CA PHE A 353 48.69 91.22 5.13
C PHE A 353 47.93 92.33 4.40
N PRO A 354 48.45 93.57 4.33
CA PRO A 354 47.83 94.62 3.53
C PRO A 354 47.83 94.23 2.06
N SER A 355 46.90 94.77 1.27
CA SER A 355 46.72 94.46 -0.17
C SER A 355 47.97 94.68 -1.06
N ASP A 356 48.94 95.43 -0.55
CA ASP A 356 50.27 95.65 -1.15
C ASP A 356 51.33 95.30 -0.08
N PRO A 357 51.60 94.00 0.15
CA PRO A 357 52.51 93.56 1.20
C PRO A 357 53.96 93.94 0.91
N SER A 358 54.80 94.02 1.95
CA SER A 358 56.24 94.20 1.72
C SER A 358 56.86 92.95 1.09
N MET A 359 57.85 93.15 0.23
CA MET A 359 58.65 92.06 -0.34
C MET A 359 59.56 91.35 0.68
N ALA A 360 59.59 91.77 1.95
CA ALA A 360 60.50 91.23 2.97
C ALA A 360 59.86 90.12 3.79
N TYR A 361 60.49 88.94 3.88
CA TYR A 361 60.08 87.85 4.75
C TYR A 361 60.60 88.19 6.15
N GLY A 362 59.68 88.55 7.03
CA GLY A 362 59.98 88.97 8.40
C GLY A 362 59.32 88.05 9.43
N SER A 363 59.58 88.27 10.72
CA SER A 363 58.98 87.50 11.82
C SER A 363 57.44 87.37 11.81
N VAL A 364 56.72 88.30 11.18
CA VAL A 364 55.25 88.20 11.01
C VAL A 364 54.90 87.22 9.90
N THR A 365 55.69 87.18 8.83
CA THR A 365 55.53 86.22 7.72
C THR A 365 55.91 84.82 8.18
N GLU A 366 57.00 84.70 8.93
CA GLU A 366 57.42 83.47 9.60
C GLU A 366 56.30 82.90 10.47
N GLY A 367 55.71 83.70 11.38
CA GLY A 367 54.60 83.23 12.23
C GLY A 367 53.34 82.83 11.47
N VAL A 368 53.00 83.50 10.36
CA VAL A 368 51.86 83.09 9.52
C VAL A 368 52.16 81.79 8.77
N VAL A 369 53.41 81.57 8.36
CA VAL A 369 53.82 80.28 7.77
C VAL A 369 53.82 79.17 8.83
N GLU A 370 54.21 79.45 10.07
CA GLU A 370 54.05 78.50 11.19
C GLU A 370 52.57 78.15 11.43
N ASP A 371 51.67 79.14 11.43
CA ASP A 371 50.22 78.92 11.58
C ASP A 371 49.66 78.05 10.43
N PHE A 372 50.06 78.32 9.18
CA PHE A 372 49.70 77.51 8.02
C PHE A 372 50.23 76.08 8.13
N GLN A 373 51.52 75.92 8.49
CA GLN A 373 52.14 74.62 8.67
C GLN A 373 51.44 73.82 9.78
N ALA A 374 51.11 74.46 10.90
CA ALA A 374 50.43 73.81 12.01
C ALA A 374 49.01 73.37 11.66
N HIS A 375 48.28 74.14 10.85
CA HIS A 375 46.91 73.79 10.46
C HIS A 375 46.85 72.56 9.55
N TYR A 376 47.81 72.41 8.63
CA TYR A 376 47.88 71.27 7.70
C TYR A 376 48.85 70.16 8.15
N ASP A 377 49.17 70.12 9.45
CA ASP A 377 50.08 69.12 10.07
C ASP A 377 51.44 68.97 9.35
N LEU A 378 51.96 70.07 8.80
CA LEU A 378 53.29 70.15 8.23
C LEU A 378 54.35 70.40 9.32
N GLY A 379 55.62 70.16 8.97
CA GLY A 379 56.74 70.50 9.86
C GLY A 379 56.79 72.00 10.16
N VAL A 380 56.35 72.41 11.35
CA VAL A 380 56.32 73.81 11.79
C VAL A 380 57.74 74.35 11.97
N THR A 381 58.23 75.03 10.93
CA THR A 381 59.60 75.57 10.86
C THR A 381 59.62 77.07 10.65
N GLY A 382 58.49 77.67 10.24
CA GLY A 382 58.41 79.07 9.82
C GLY A 382 59.11 79.37 8.49
N VAL A 383 59.65 78.33 7.84
CA VAL A 383 60.27 78.36 6.53
C VAL A 383 59.27 77.82 5.51
N ALA A 384 58.91 78.61 4.50
CA ALA A 384 58.11 78.13 3.38
C ALA A 384 59.01 77.31 2.44
N ASP A 385 59.21 76.05 2.80
CA ASP A 385 59.95 75.05 2.03
C ASP A 385 59.12 74.47 0.88
N GLU A 386 59.73 73.57 0.10
CA GLU A 386 59.08 72.96 -1.07
C GLU A 386 57.76 72.26 -0.71
N VAL A 387 57.69 71.61 0.46
CA VAL A 387 56.48 70.94 0.96
C VAL A 387 55.40 71.95 1.30
N THR A 388 55.77 73.04 1.99
CA THR A 388 54.84 74.12 2.36
C THR A 388 54.30 74.83 1.13
N LEU A 389 55.16 75.17 0.17
CA LEU A 389 54.77 75.84 -1.07
C LEU A 389 53.90 74.95 -1.96
N ALA A 390 54.23 73.67 -2.09
CA ALA A 390 53.42 72.72 -2.83
C ALA A 390 52.02 72.54 -2.19
N LYS A 391 51.93 72.57 -0.86
CA LYS A 391 50.63 72.51 -0.17
C LYS A 391 49.78 73.76 -0.43
N ILE A 392 50.40 74.95 -0.38
CA ILE A 392 49.74 76.22 -0.72
C ILE A 392 49.20 76.17 -2.16
N GLU A 393 50.02 75.74 -3.12
CA GLU A 393 49.61 75.61 -4.52
C GLU A 393 48.49 74.58 -4.72
N LYS A 394 48.55 73.44 -4.00
CA LYS A 394 47.51 72.40 -4.04
C LYS A 394 46.16 72.95 -3.57
N ILE A 395 46.11 73.74 -2.49
CA ILE A 395 44.85 74.28 -1.98
C ILE A 395 44.31 75.37 -2.91
N LEU A 396 45.17 76.27 -3.39
CA LEU A 396 44.79 77.32 -4.34
C LEU A 396 44.31 76.77 -5.70
N SER A 397 44.66 75.53 -6.04
CA SER A 397 44.18 74.84 -7.24
C SER A 397 42.97 73.94 -6.99
N SER A 398 42.38 73.95 -5.78
CA SER A 398 41.17 73.17 -5.47
C SER A 398 40.04 73.51 -6.45
N PRO A 399 39.30 72.51 -6.98
CA PRO A 399 38.14 72.77 -7.82
C PRO A 399 36.94 73.33 -7.02
N TYR A 400 36.97 73.28 -5.68
CA TYR A 400 35.91 73.80 -4.82
C TYR A 400 36.14 75.26 -4.41
N GLN A 401 36.17 76.15 -5.40
CA GLN A 401 36.34 77.60 -5.19
C GLN A 401 35.63 78.42 -6.29
N ASP A 402 35.46 79.72 -6.06
CA ASP A 402 34.76 80.61 -7.00
C ASP A 402 35.36 80.57 -8.42
N GLY A 403 34.51 80.39 -9.42
CA GLY A 403 34.89 80.34 -10.84
C GLY A 403 35.05 78.93 -11.42
N TYR A 404 34.94 77.89 -10.59
CA TYR A 404 34.89 76.50 -11.02
C TYR A 404 33.45 75.97 -11.07
N SER A 405 33.24 74.88 -11.80
CA SER A 405 31.93 74.23 -11.90
C SER A 405 32.06 72.73 -12.15
N GLY A 406 31.12 71.95 -11.63
CA GLY A 406 30.97 70.51 -11.84
C GLY A 406 29.93 69.93 -10.89
N ASP A 407 29.61 68.65 -11.07
CA ASP A 407 28.56 67.98 -10.30
C ASP A 407 28.93 67.86 -8.81
N TYR A 408 30.22 67.75 -8.49
CA TYR A 408 30.76 67.84 -7.13
C TYR A 408 30.39 69.13 -6.36
N VAL A 409 30.04 70.21 -7.06
CA VAL A 409 29.58 71.46 -6.43
C VAL A 409 28.12 71.37 -6.00
N VAL A 410 27.32 70.54 -6.69
CA VAL A 410 25.92 70.27 -6.34
C VAL A 410 25.91 69.51 -5.02
N GLU A 411 26.67 68.42 -4.95
CA GLU A 411 26.89 67.62 -3.74
C GLU A 411 27.32 68.48 -2.55
N LEU A 412 28.38 69.30 -2.69
CA LEU A 412 28.79 70.21 -1.61
C LEU A 412 27.69 71.20 -1.17
N LYS A 413 26.82 71.65 -2.09
CA LYS A 413 25.71 72.57 -1.73
C LYS A 413 24.60 71.84 -0.98
N GLU A 414 24.34 70.60 -1.35
CA GLU A 414 23.39 69.72 -0.67
C GLU A 414 23.89 69.42 0.74
N ASP A 415 25.16 69.02 0.87
CA ASP A 415 25.84 68.78 2.15
C ASP A 415 25.77 69.98 3.09
N LEU A 416 26.15 71.17 2.58
CA LEU A 416 26.09 72.39 3.37
C LEU A 416 24.64 72.73 3.77
N THR A 417 23.66 72.50 2.89
CA THR A 417 22.24 72.71 3.20
C THR A 417 21.77 71.75 4.29
N ALA A 418 22.16 70.47 4.20
CA ALA A 418 21.85 69.43 5.19
C ALA A 418 22.44 69.76 6.58
N LEU A 419 23.61 70.40 6.62
CA LEU A 419 24.24 70.94 7.83
C LEU A 419 23.66 72.29 8.30
N GLY A 420 22.66 72.83 7.59
CA GLY A 420 21.99 74.09 7.94
C GLY A 420 22.72 75.37 7.46
N TYR A 421 23.70 75.23 6.57
CA TYR A 421 24.45 76.32 5.96
C TYR A 421 23.98 76.59 4.52
N GLY A 422 23.51 77.81 4.27
CA GLY A 422 22.95 78.17 2.98
C GLY A 422 21.48 77.75 2.83
N SER A 423 20.87 78.17 1.72
CA SER A 423 19.50 77.81 1.38
C SER A 423 19.43 77.74 -0.15
N PHE A 424 20.06 76.69 -0.67
CA PHE A 424 20.11 76.42 -2.11
C PHE A 424 18.76 75.83 -2.56
N PRO A 425 18.35 76.02 -3.82
CA PRO A 425 17.17 75.35 -4.36
C PRO A 425 17.40 73.83 -4.42
N SER A 426 16.32 73.05 -4.47
CA SER A 426 16.32 71.58 -4.54
C SER A 426 16.98 70.97 -5.79
N ASP A 427 17.39 71.82 -6.74
CA ASP A 427 18.22 71.46 -7.90
C ASP A 427 19.32 72.54 -7.99
N PRO A 428 20.39 72.42 -7.18
CA PRO A 428 21.44 73.42 -7.12
C PRO A 428 22.25 73.46 -8.42
N SER A 429 22.71 74.65 -8.82
CA SER A 429 23.57 74.75 -10.00
C SER A 429 24.94 74.07 -9.78
N THR A 430 25.56 73.58 -10.84
CA THR A 430 26.94 73.05 -10.81
C THR A 430 28.03 74.13 -10.62
N VAL A 431 27.66 75.41 -10.53
CA VAL A 431 28.62 76.52 -10.47
C VAL A 431 28.99 76.86 -9.04
N TYR A 432 30.28 76.83 -8.72
CA TYR A 432 30.80 77.36 -7.46
C TYR A 432 30.98 78.86 -7.65
N GLY A 433 29.93 79.62 -7.31
CA GLY A 433 29.89 81.07 -7.45
C GLY A 433 30.09 81.78 -6.10
N SER A 434 30.21 83.11 -6.14
CA SER A 434 30.28 83.96 -4.92
C SER A 434 29.23 83.71 -3.82
N VAL A 435 28.06 83.12 -4.13
CA VAL A 435 27.09 82.70 -3.12
C VAL A 435 27.57 81.42 -2.40
N THR A 436 28.00 80.40 -3.14
CA THR A 436 28.58 79.16 -2.61
C THR A 436 29.83 79.46 -1.78
N GLU A 437 30.71 80.31 -2.30
CA GLU A 437 31.91 80.79 -1.59
C GLU A 437 31.53 81.48 -0.27
N GLY A 438 30.46 82.27 -0.26
CA GLY A 438 29.94 82.90 0.96
C GLY A 438 29.45 81.89 1.99
N VAL A 439 28.73 80.86 1.57
CA VAL A 439 28.22 79.80 2.45
C VAL A 439 29.37 78.95 3.01
N VAL A 440 30.38 78.62 2.19
CA VAL A 440 31.58 77.91 2.67
C VAL A 440 32.37 78.77 3.65
N LYS A 441 32.42 80.08 3.47
CA LYS A 441 33.01 81.00 4.46
C LYS A 441 32.25 81.00 5.78
N ASP A 442 30.91 81.05 5.73
CA ASP A 442 30.06 80.99 6.92
C ASP A 442 30.27 79.65 7.67
N PHE A 443 30.38 78.54 6.93
CA PHE A 443 30.70 77.22 7.48
C PHE A 443 32.09 77.20 8.12
N GLN A 444 33.13 77.63 7.40
CA GLN A 444 34.50 77.70 7.91
C GLN A 444 34.59 78.57 9.18
N GLU A 445 33.91 79.72 9.21
CA GLU A 445 33.87 80.59 10.40
C GLU A 445 33.21 79.88 11.59
N ALA A 446 32.10 79.16 11.36
CA ALA A 446 31.38 78.45 12.41
C ALA A 446 32.18 77.26 12.96
N GLN A 447 32.93 76.55 12.12
CA GLN A 447 33.82 75.45 12.51
C GLN A 447 35.18 75.93 13.05
N GLY A 448 35.45 77.24 13.04
CA GLY A 448 36.72 77.80 13.50
C GLY A 448 37.91 77.54 12.57
N LEU A 449 37.64 77.28 11.29
CA LEU A 449 38.62 77.04 10.23
C LEU A 449 39.14 78.37 9.63
N PRO A 450 40.31 78.36 8.95
CA PRO A 450 40.75 79.48 8.12
C PRO A 450 39.68 79.83 7.06
N VAL A 451 39.21 81.07 7.08
CA VAL A 451 38.11 81.52 6.21
C VAL A 451 38.65 81.95 4.85
N SER A 452 38.76 81.01 3.93
CA SER A 452 39.24 81.23 2.56
C SER A 452 38.08 81.28 1.55
N GLY A 453 36.99 80.56 1.82
CA GLY A 453 35.93 80.27 0.84
C GLY A 453 36.32 79.24 -0.21
N ILE A 454 37.46 78.58 -0.03
CA ILE A 454 37.87 77.38 -0.76
C ILE A 454 37.53 76.19 0.15
N ALA A 455 36.70 75.25 -0.31
CA ALA A 455 36.49 74.00 0.41
C ALA A 455 37.67 73.06 0.13
N ASP A 456 38.66 73.08 1.00
CA ASP A 456 39.84 72.22 0.90
C ASP A 456 39.59 70.85 1.55
N GLU A 457 40.60 69.98 1.53
CA GLU A 457 40.48 68.62 2.07
C GLU A 457 40.09 68.57 3.56
N ILE A 458 40.47 69.57 4.36
CA ILE A 458 40.07 69.64 5.78
C ILE A 458 38.61 70.12 5.90
N THR A 459 38.23 71.13 5.13
CA THR A 459 36.86 71.64 5.10
C THR A 459 35.88 70.56 4.64
N LEU A 460 36.21 69.85 3.56
CA LEU A 460 35.40 68.76 3.02
C LEU A 460 35.35 67.57 3.98
N ALA A 461 36.47 67.22 4.63
CA ALA A 461 36.47 66.16 5.64
C ALA A 461 35.56 66.51 6.84
N ILE A 462 35.56 67.76 7.31
CA ILE A 462 34.67 68.18 8.41
C ILE A 462 33.20 68.23 7.97
N ILE A 463 32.92 68.59 6.72
CA ILE A 463 31.56 68.51 6.16
C ILE A 463 31.09 67.05 6.14
N SER A 464 31.94 66.14 5.65
CA SER A 464 31.67 64.70 5.63
C SER A 464 31.48 64.14 7.05
N ASP A 465 32.42 64.40 7.97
CA ASP A 465 32.36 63.92 9.36
C ASP A 465 31.12 64.40 10.13
N LEU A 466 30.56 65.57 9.76
CA LEU A 466 29.33 66.10 10.38
C LEU A 466 28.05 65.53 9.75
N LEU A 467 28.14 64.91 8.58
CA LEU A 467 27.04 64.22 7.91
C LEU A 467 27.02 62.72 8.20
N ASP A 468 28.18 62.16 8.59
CA ASP A 468 28.34 60.74 8.89
C ASP A 468 27.72 60.34 10.25
N PRO A 469 27.00 59.20 10.33
CA PRO A 469 26.50 58.61 11.58
C PRO A 469 27.64 58.26 12.57
N PRO A 470 27.37 58.13 13.89
CA PRO A 470 26.05 57.95 14.48
C PRO A 470 25.29 59.24 14.84
N TYR A 471 23.98 59.28 14.57
CA TYR A 471 23.08 60.34 15.05
C TYR A 471 22.67 60.06 16.51
N GLN A 472 22.68 61.09 17.36
CA GLN A 472 22.45 60.97 18.81
C GLN A 472 21.73 62.19 19.39
N ASP A 473 21.31 62.10 20.68
CA ASP A 473 20.66 63.20 21.41
C ASP A 473 21.50 64.49 21.37
N GLY A 474 20.89 65.55 20.85
CA GLY A 474 21.52 66.85 20.65
C GLY A 474 21.85 67.19 19.20
N ASP A 475 21.86 66.22 18.29
CA ASP A 475 22.11 66.47 16.87
C ASP A 475 20.96 67.24 16.23
N THR A 476 21.31 68.08 15.25
CA THR A 476 20.31 68.89 14.54
C THR A 476 20.57 69.00 13.05
N GLY A 477 19.52 68.89 12.24
CA GLY A 477 19.59 69.13 10.81
C GLY A 477 18.37 68.59 10.07
N GLU A 478 18.41 68.69 8.74
CA GLU A 478 17.37 68.15 7.86
C GLU A 478 17.43 66.62 7.80
N HIS A 479 18.62 66.03 7.90
CA HIS A 479 18.82 64.58 8.03
C HIS A 479 18.05 63.97 9.24
N ILE A 480 17.93 64.69 10.35
CA ILE A 480 17.12 64.27 11.52
C ILE A 480 15.61 64.33 11.25
N VAL A 481 15.17 65.20 10.33
CA VAL A 481 13.77 65.27 9.90
C VAL A 481 13.44 64.03 9.07
N ASN A 482 14.32 63.67 8.14
CA ASN A 482 14.19 62.48 7.30
C ASN A 482 14.17 61.21 8.16
N LEU A 483 15.16 61.03 9.05
CA LEU A 483 15.20 59.91 10.00
C LEU A 483 13.87 59.69 10.74
N LYS A 484 13.22 60.76 11.21
CA LYS A 484 11.93 60.66 11.92
C LYS A 484 10.77 60.31 11.00
N GLN A 485 10.80 60.77 9.76
CA GLN A 485 9.82 60.42 8.76
C GLN A 485 9.96 58.94 8.40
N ASP A 486 11.20 58.47 8.23
CA ASP A 486 11.55 57.09 7.95
C ASP A 486 11.13 56.16 9.09
N LEU A 487 11.47 56.49 10.34
CA LEU A 487 10.97 55.75 11.51
C LEU A 487 9.44 55.67 11.53
N THR A 488 8.75 56.78 11.22
CA THR A 488 7.27 56.78 11.19
C THR A 488 6.74 55.89 10.06
N ALA A 489 7.39 55.87 8.90
CA ALA A 489 7.02 55.02 7.77
C ALA A 489 7.22 53.53 8.09
N LEU A 490 8.27 53.22 8.85
CA LEU A 490 8.56 51.88 9.38
C LEU A 490 7.61 51.46 10.52
N GLY A 491 6.63 52.28 10.90
CA GLY A 491 5.69 51.99 11.99
C GLY A 491 6.21 52.35 13.39
N PHE A 492 7.38 52.99 13.49
CA PHE A 492 8.01 53.39 14.74
C PHE A 492 7.81 54.88 15.05
N GLY A 493 7.15 55.14 16.18
CA GLY A 493 6.81 56.49 16.58
C GLY A 493 5.69 57.12 15.73
N ASN A 494 5.19 58.26 16.18
CA ASN A 494 4.12 58.99 15.49
C ASN A 494 4.51 60.46 15.39
N PHE A 495 5.56 60.72 14.62
CA PHE A 495 6.05 62.07 14.41
C PHE A 495 5.09 62.84 13.49
N PRO A 496 4.90 64.16 13.71
CA PRO A 496 4.09 64.96 12.79
C PRO A 496 4.75 65.02 11.41
N SER A 497 3.96 65.22 10.35
CA SER A 497 4.44 65.26 8.95
C SER A 497 5.57 66.25 8.64
N ASN A 498 5.83 67.21 9.53
CA ASN A 498 7.01 68.06 9.50
C ASN A 498 7.65 68.06 10.91
N PRO A 499 8.49 67.06 11.22
CA PRO A 499 9.08 66.91 12.54
C PRO A 499 10.15 67.97 12.83
N SER A 500 10.53 68.10 14.10
CA SER A 500 11.62 69.01 14.47
C SER A 500 12.96 68.54 13.91
N THR A 501 13.85 69.47 13.58
CA THR A 501 15.23 69.18 13.17
C THR A 501 16.12 68.68 14.31
N VAL A 502 15.59 68.48 15.53
CA VAL A 502 16.39 68.17 16.73
C VAL A 502 16.20 66.71 17.13
N TYR A 503 17.29 65.96 17.22
CA TYR A 503 17.30 64.62 17.80
C TYR A 503 17.23 64.78 19.32
N GLY A 504 16.11 64.38 19.92
CA GLY A 504 15.82 64.57 21.33
C GLY A 504 15.42 63.25 22.00
N SER A 505 15.28 63.24 23.32
CA SER A 505 14.79 62.06 24.09
C SER A 505 13.55 61.31 23.57
N VAL A 506 12.69 61.94 22.75
CA VAL A 506 11.56 61.24 22.09
C VAL A 506 12.04 60.47 20.87
N THR A 507 12.94 61.05 20.07
CA THR A 507 13.61 60.34 18.96
C THR A 507 14.43 59.18 19.49
N GLU A 508 15.23 59.43 20.54
CA GLU A 508 16.05 58.42 21.22
C GLU A 508 15.20 57.21 21.62
N GLY A 509 14.07 57.42 22.31
CA GLY A 509 13.19 56.32 22.71
C GLY A 509 12.53 55.57 21.53
N VAL A 510 12.20 56.26 20.43
CA VAL A 510 11.67 55.59 19.23
C VAL A 510 12.75 54.77 18.52
N VAL A 511 14.00 55.24 18.53
CA VAL A 511 15.15 54.49 18.02
C VAL A 511 15.46 53.29 18.90
N GLU A 512 15.35 53.41 20.22
CA GLU A 512 15.44 52.26 21.15
C GLU A 512 14.34 51.21 20.86
N ASP A 513 13.10 51.64 20.58
CA ASP A 513 12.00 50.75 20.20
C ASP A 513 12.29 50.01 18.87
N PHE A 514 12.81 50.72 17.86
CA PHE A 514 13.23 50.13 16.58
C PHE A 514 14.37 49.12 16.76
N GLN A 515 15.44 49.53 17.46
CA GLN A 515 16.59 48.67 17.73
C GLN A 515 16.18 47.42 18.51
N SER A 516 15.29 47.55 19.48
CA SER A 516 14.82 46.42 20.27
C SER A 516 13.94 45.44 19.48
N TYR A 517 13.27 45.90 18.42
CA TYR A 517 12.43 45.04 17.59
C TYR A 517 13.27 44.18 16.64
N TYR A 518 14.25 44.79 15.96
CA TYR A 518 15.16 44.08 15.04
C TYR A 518 16.40 43.49 15.74
N ASP A 519 16.34 43.25 17.05
CA ASP A 519 17.43 42.66 17.85
C ASP A 519 18.82 43.34 17.70
N LEU A 520 18.83 44.66 17.47
CA LEU A 520 20.05 45.48 17.41
C LEU A 520 20.54 45.92 18.80
N ASP A 521 21.78 46.42 18.87
CA ASP A 521 22.30 47.03 20.10
C ASP A 521 21.46 48.27 20.51
N VAL A 522 20.62 48.13 21.53
CA VAL A 522 19.72 49.18 22.02
C VAL A 522 20.51 50.30 22.70
N THR A 523 20.95 51.27 21.91
CA THR A 523 21.76 52.42 22.37
C THR A 523 20.99 53.74 22.33
N GLY A 524 19.89 53.80 21.59
CA GLY A 524 19.15 55.04 21.32
C GLY A 524 19.89 56.01 20.38
N ASN A 525 21.06 55.61 19.88
CA ASN A 525 21.81 56.30 18.83
C ASN A 525 21.61 55.55 17.51
N VAL A 526 21.51 56.27 16.41
CA VAL A 526 21.40 55.70 15.07
C VAL A 526 22.80 55.52 14.51
N ASP A 527 23.36 54.33 14.69
CA ASP A 527 24.63 53.93 14.08
C ASP A 527 24.44 53.33 12.68
N GLU A 528 25.54 52.90 12.06
CA GLU A 528 25.56 52.35 10.70
C GLU A 528 24.63 51.13 10.56
N ALA A 529 24.65 50.21 11.53
CA ALA A 529 23.76 49.04 11.53
C ALA A 529 22.28 49.41 11.68
N THR A 530 21.97 50.42 12.49
CA THR A 530 20.60 50.93 12.62
C THR A 530 20.11 51.55 11.31
N LEU A 531 20.97 52.28 10.59
CA LEU A 531 20.62 52.87 9.30
C LEU A 531 20.46 51.81 8.21
N GLU A 532 21.38 50.85 8.12
CA GLU A 532 21.31 49.75 7.16
C GLU A 532 20.00 48.97 7.32
N GLN A 533 19.62 48.61 8.56
CA GLN A 533 18.35 47.93 8.82
C GLN A 533 17.13 48.79 8.44
N MET A 534 17.16 50.10 8.71
CA MET A 534 16.07 51.00 8.31
C MET A 534 15.95 51.11 6.79
N GLU A 535 17.08 51.21 6.09
CA GLU A 535 17.13 51.27 4.63
C GLU A 535 16.65 49.96 4.00
N ASP A 536 17.05 48.82 4.52
CA ASP A 536 16.64 47.49 4.03
C ASP A 536 15.12 47.30 4.11
N VAL A 537 14.51 47.64 5.26
CA VAL A 537 13.05 47.51 5.43
C VAL A 537 12.31 48.50 4.52
N LEU A 538 12.79 49.74 4.40
CA LEU A 538 12.21 50.74 3.48
C LEU A 538 12.41 50.38 2.00
N ALA A 539 13.41 49.56 1.67
CA ALA A 539 13.67 49.08 0.31
C ALA A 539 12.88 47.81 -0.05
N SER A 540 12.10 47.24 0.89
CA SER A 540 11.32 46.02 0.65
C SER A 540 10.45 46.15 -0.60
N SER A 541 10.43 45.10 -1.41
CA SER A 541 9.54 45.01 -2.57
C SER A 541 8.07 44.81 -2.19
N TYR A 542 7.78 44.44 -0.94
CA TYR A 542 6.42 44.23 -0.43
C TYR A 542 5.83 45.50 0.19
N GLN A 543 5.67 46.54 -0.60
CA GLN A 543 5.08 47.81 -0.17
C GLN A 543 4.28 48.52 -1.28
N ASP A 544 3.47 49.52 -0.92
CA ASP A 544 2.61 50.25 -1.86
C ASP A 544 3.40 50.84 -3.04
N GLY A 545 2.95 50.56 -4.26
CA GLY A 545 3.58 51.03 -5.50
C GLY A 545 4.52 50.04 -6.17
N HIS A 546 4.79 48.89 -5.56
CA HIS A 546 5.53 47.78 -6.17
C HIS A 546 4.59 46.73 -6.77
N SER A 547 5.13 45.89 -7.65
CA SER A 547 4.39 44.79 -8.27
C SER A 547 5.28 43.60 -8.61
N GLY A 548 4.72 42.40 -8.60
CA GLY A 548 5.32 41.13 -9.01
C GLY A 548 4.52 39.94 -8.49
N ASP A 549 4.88 38.73 -8.91
CA ASP A 549 4.13 37.51 -8.61
C ASP A 549 4.18 37.16 -7.11
N TYR A 550 5.27 37.52 -6.43
CA TYR A 550 5.38 37.46 -4.98
C TYR A 550 4.29 38.24 -4.22
N VAL A 551 3.64 39.23 -4.85
CA VAL A 551 2.50 39.96 -4.26
C VAL A 551 1.20 39.16 -4.35
N VAL A 552 1.08 38.29 -5.34
CA VAL A 552 -0.05 37.36 -5.50
C VAL A 552 0.00 36.36 -4.35
N GLU A 553 1.14 35.69 -4.18
CA GLU A 553 1.42 34.75 -3.08
C GLU A 553 1.08 35.37 -1.72
N LEU A 554 1.60 36.57 -1.42
CA LEU A 554 1.29 37.28 -0.17
C LEU A 554 -0.23 37.53 0.02
N LYS A 555 -0.98 37.82 -1.05
CA LYS A 555 -2.42 38.06 -0.95
C LYS A 555 -3.19 36.77 -0.71
N GLU A 556 -2.75 35.68 -1.30
CA GLU A 556 -3.29 34.34 -1.09
C GLU A 556 -3.06 33.91 0.35
N ASP A 557 -1.81 34.03 0.84
CA ASP A 557 -1.43 33.74 2.22
C ASP A 557 -2.24 34.53 3.24
N LEU A 558 -2.36 35.84 3.04
CA LEU A 558 -3.17 36.69 3.92
C LEU A 558 -4.63 36.27 3.87
N THR A 559 -5.17 35.92 2.70
CA THR A 559 -6.54 35.41 2.56
C THR A 559 -6.72 34.09 3.30
N MET A 560 -5.77 33.15 3.18
CA MET A 560 -5.76 31.88 3.90
C MET A 560 -5.73 32.07 5.42
N LEU A 561 -5.05 33.10 5.92
CA LEU A 561 -5.04 33.51 7.32
C LEU A 561 -6.28 34.32 7.75
N GLY A 562 -7.23 34.57 6.83
CA GLY A 562 -8.47 35.29 7.08
C GLY A 562 -8.35 36.82 7.04
N TYR A 563 -7.27 37.36 6.47
CA TYR A 563 -7.01 38.79 6.28
C TYR A 563 -7.22 39.20 4.83
N GLY A 564 -8.13 40.15 4.61
CA GLY A 564 -8.49 40.58 3.27
C GLY A 564 -9.54 39.67 2.62
N SER A 565 -9.96 40.05 1.42
CA SER A 565 -10.89 39.26 0.59
C SER A 565 -10.54 39.56 -0.85
N PHE A 566 -9.35 39.09 -1.25
CA PHE A 566 -8.86 39.25 -2.60
C PHE A 566 -9.63 38.30 -3.55
N PRO A 567 -9.77 38.63 -4.84
CA PRO A 567 -10.33 37.69 -5.82
C PRO A 567 -9.42 36.47 -5.98
N SER A 568 -9.96 35.39 -6.57
CA SER A 568 -9.26 34.14 -6.86
C SER A 568 -7.98 34.34 -7.68
N ASP A 569 -8.00 35.26 -8.64
CA ASP A 569 -6.81 35.75 -9.35
C ASP A 569 -6.50 37.19 -8.88
N PRO A 570 -5.70 37.36 -7.83
CA PRO A 570 -5.35 38.67 -7.31
C PRO A 570 -4.27 39.33 -8.17
N SER A 571 -4.36 40.66 -8.36
CA SER A 571 -3.36 41.36 -9.17
C SER A 571 -1.94 41.25 -8.60
N THR A 572 -0.92 41.34 -9.45
CA THR A 572 0.49 41.44 -9.02
C THR A 572 0.85 42.77 -8.33
N VAL A 573 -0.10 43.71 -8.22
CA VAL A 573 0.18 45.07 -7.70
C VAL A 573 -0.03 45.13 -6.19
N TYR A 574 1.00 45.55 -5.46
CA TYR A 574 0.91 45.90 -4.05
C TYR A 574 0.38 47.33 -3.96
N GLY A 575 -0.95 47.46 -3.88
CA GLY A 575 -1.63 48.75 -3.82
C GLY A 575 -2.08 49.09 -2.40
N SER A 576 -2.62 50.30 -2.22
CA SER A 576 -3.22 50.76 -0.95
C SER A 576 -4.25 49.81 -0.29
N VAL A 577 -4.86 48.88 -1.04
CA VAL A 577 -5.72 47.83 -0.46
C VAL A 577 -4.86 46.76 0.21
N THR A 578 -3.85 46.23 -0.49
CA THR A 578 -2.88 45.27 0.06
C THR A 578 -2.15 45.84 1.27
N GLU A 579 -1.68 47.09 1.16
CA GLU A 579 -1.07 47.82 2.29
C GLU A 579 -2.02 47.90 3.49
N GLY A 580 -3.31 48.12 3.25
CA GLY A 580 -4.34 48.13 4.29
C GLY A 580 -4.52 46.76 4.96
N VAL A 581 -4.54 45.68 4.18
CA VAL A 581 -4.67 44.32 4.70
C VAL A 581 -3.43 43.91 5.50
N VAL A 582 -2.23 44.24 5.02
CA VAL A 582 -0.98 43.98 5.76
C VAL A 582 -0.94 44.77 7.07
N LYS A 583 -1.45 46.01 7.09
CA LYS A 583 -1.61 46.74 8.36
C LYS A 583 -2.58 46.07 9.33
N ASP A 584 -3.70 45.57 8.82
CA ASP A 584 -4.68 44.85 9.64
C ASP A 584 -4.05 43.55 10.21
N PHE A 585 -3.27 42.83 9.41
CA PHE A 585 -2.50 41.66 9.84
C PHE A 585 -1.45 42.01 10.91
N GLN A 586 -0.60 43.01 10.64
CA GLN A 586 0.42 43.48 11.57
C GLN A 586 -0.19 43.92 12.90
N GLU A 587 -1.30 44.68 12.88
CA GLU A 587 -2.00 45.11 14.09
C GLU A 587 -2.52 43.90 14.89
N ALA A 588 -3.04 42.87 14.21
CA ALA A 588 -3.57 41.68 14.85
C ALA A 588 -2.48 40.77 15.45
N GLN A 589 -1.32 40.66 14.79
CA GLN A 589 -0.16 39.91 15.29
C GLN A 589 0.69 40.70 16.30
N GLY A 590 0.42 42.00 16.47
CA GLY A 590 1.17 42.87 17.38
C GLY A 590 2.53 43.31 16.83
N LEU A 591 2.68 43.28 15.50
CA LEU A 591 3.85 43.78 14.76
C LEU A 591 3.77 45.31 14.54
N PRO A 592 4.88 45.99 14.21
CA PRO A 592 4.88 47.39 13.79
C PRO A 592 3.98 47.59 12.57
N VAL A 593 3.03 48.53 12.67
CA VAL A 593 2.01 48.75 11.63
C VAL A 593 2.55 49.73 10.57
N SER A 594 3.41 49.22 9.68
CA SER A 594 4.00 49.97 8.57
C SER A 594 3.18 49.81 7.28
N GLY A 595 2.55 48.65 7.08
CA GLY A 595 1.97 48.21 5.80
C GLY A 595 2.99 47.74 4.78
N ILE A 596 4.26 47.66 5.17
CA ILE A 596 5.34 46.99 4.46
C ILE A 596 5.40 45.57 5.02
N ALA A 597 5.28 44.54 4.18
CA ALA A 597 5.53 43.17 4.64
C ALA A 597 7.04 42.93 4.65
N ASP A 598 7.67 43.26 5.77
CA ASP A 598 9.10 43.01 6.01
C ASP A 598 9.38 41.54 6.33
N GLU A 599 10.66 41.19 6.49
CA GLU A 599 11.07 39.81 6.75
C GLU A 599 10.35 39.19 7.97
N GLU A 600 10.18 39.94 9.05
CA GLU A 600 9.45 39.48 10.24
C GLU A 600 7.95 39.28 9.94
N THR A 601 7.34 40.18 9.17
CA THR A 601 5.92 40.04 8.76
C THR A 601 5.73 38.79 7.90
N LEU A 602 6.59 38.58 6.90
CA LEU A 602 6.54 37.40 6.01
C LEU A 602 6.84 36.11 6.79
N ALA A 603 7.83 36.12 7.67
CA ALA A 603 8.13 34.98 8.54
C ALA A 603 6.95 34.64 9.45
N THR A 604 6.25 35.64 9.99
CA THR A 604 5.05 35.42 10.80
C THR A 604 3.89 34.84 9.99
N ILE A 605 3.73 35.27 8.73
CA ILE A 605 2.75 34.69 7.81
C ILE A 605 3.08 33.23 7.54
N ASN A 606 4.33 32.94 7.16
CA ASN A 606 4.80 31.59 6.88
C ASN A 606 4.67 30.68 8.11
N ASP A 607 5.05 31.14 9.31
CA ASP A 607 4.94 30.37 10.55
C ASP A 607 3.48 30.03 10.91
N LEU A 608 2.51 30.90 10.56
CA LEU A 608 1.08 30.65 10.78
C LEU A 608 0.46 29.71 9.75
N LEU A 609 1.03 29.66 8.54
CA LEU A 609 0.62 28.75 7.48
C LEU A 609 1.32 27.40 7.56
N SER A 610 2.49 27.34 8.21
CA SER A 610 3.28 26.13 8.33
C SER A 610 2.73 25.16 9.38
N PRO A 611 2.77 23.85 9.13
CA PRO A 611 2.47 22.83 10.14
C PRO A 611 3.40 22.93 11.37
N PRO A 612 2.98 22.46 12.56
CA PRO A 612 1.75 21.71 12.81
C PRO A 612 0.53 22.58 13.10
N HIS A 613 -0.61 22.30 12.45
CA HIS A 613 -1.88 22.93 12.81
C HIS A 613 -2.47 22.29 14.09
N GLN A 614 -3.02 23.10 14.99
CA GLN A 614 -3.44 22.67 16.33
C GLN A 614 -4.62 23.50 16.89
N ASP A 615 -5.16 23.07 18.04
CA ASP A 615 -6.26 23.77 18.74
C ASP A 615 -5.92 25.24 19.00
N GLY A 616 -6.72 26.13 18.42
CA GLY A 616 -6.53 27.58 18.47
C GLY A 616 -6.23 28.23 17.12
N ASP A 617 -5.78 27.45 16.13
CA ASP A 617 -5.49 27.96 14.79
C ASP A 617 -6.78 28.35 14.05
N GLN A 618 -6.67 29.28 13.11
CA GLN A 618 -7.80 29.75 12.33
C GLN A 618 -7.40 30.16 10.92
N GLY A 619 -8.26 29.87 9.94
CA GLY A 619 -8.08 30.29 8.56
C GLY A 619 -8.88 29.42 7.58
N GLU A 620 -8.81 29.74 6.30
CA GLU A 620 -9.40 28.93 5.22
C GLU A 620 -8.67 27.58 5.08
N HIS A 621 -7.35 27.53 5.30
CA HIS A 621 -6.60 26.27 5.35
C HIS A 621 -7.15 25.26 6.39
N ILE A 622 -7.79 25.74 7.46
CA ILE A 622 -8.48 24.87 8.44
C ILE A 622 -9.85 24.39 7.93
N VAL A 623 -10.49 25.15 7.04
CA VAL A 623 -11.71 24.76 6.34
C VAL A 623 -11.38 23.62 5.38
N ASP A 624 -10.31 23.77 4.58
CA ASP A 624 -9.83 22.78 3.62
C ASP A 624 -9.46 21.47 4.32
N LEU A 625 -8.62 21.54 5.37
CA LEU A 625 -8.29 20.39 6.22
C LEU A 625 -9.53 19.60 6.67
N LYS A 626 -10.62 20.27 7.05
CA LYS A 626 -11.85 19.59 7.50
C LYS A 626 -12.64 18.97 6.36
N GLN A 627 -12.61 19.60 5.19
CA GLN A 627 -13.22 19.05 3.99
C GLN A 627 -12.45 17.79 3.57
N ASP A 628 -11.12 17.85 3.57
CA ASP A 628 -10.24 16.73 3.28
C ASP A 628 -10.43 15.57 4.24
N LEU A 629 -10.44 15.84 5.55
CA LEU A 629 -10.76 14.81 6.55
C LEU A 629 -12.13 14.17 6.26
N THR A 630 -13.14 14.98 5.89
CA THR A 630 -14.48 14.46 5.56
C THR A 630 -14.43 13.60 4.29
N ALA A 631 -13.68 14.00 3.26
CA ALA A 631 -13.51 13.25 2.01
C ALA A 631 -12.79 11.91 2.27
N LEU A 632 -11.81 11.90 3.17
CA LEU A 632 -11.10 10.72 3.65
C LEU A 632 -11.96 9.82 4.56
N GLY A 633 -13.22 10.17 4.82
CA GLY A 633 -14.14 9.40 5.65
C GLY A 633 -14.00 9.65 7.16
N PHE A 634 -13.26 10.69 7.55
CA PHE A 634 -13.02 11.08 8.94
C PHE A 634 -13.82 12.32 9.33
N GLY A 635 -14.61 12.20 10.40
CA GLY A 635 -15.51 13.26 10.81
C GLY A 635 -16.70 13.43 9.86
N ASN A 636 -17.58 14.36 10.21
CA ASN A 636 -18.75 14.71 9.40
C ASN A 636 -18.98 16.20 9.54
N PHE A 637 -18.01 16.97 9.03
CA PHE A 637 -18.07 18.41 9.05
C PHE A 637 -19.15 18.90 8.07
N PRO A 638 -19.83 20.02 8.36
CA PRO A 638 -20.75 20.61 7.39
C PRO A 638 -19.98 21.04 6.13
N SER A 639 -20.67 21.17 4.99
CA SER A 639 -20.09 21.62 3.70
C SER A 639 -19.48 23.03 3.72
N ASP A 640 -19.70 23.78 4.79
CA ASP A 640 -19.09 25.09 5.06
C ASP A 640 -18.62 25.06 6.53
N PRO A 641 -17.48 24.41 6.81
CA PRO A 641 -16.95 24.26 8.16
C PRO A 641 -16.39 25.58 8.70
N SER A 642 -16.34 25.72 10.02
CA SER A 642 -15.78 26.93 10.62
C SER A 642 -14.28 27.03 10.37
N ILE A 643 -13.76 28.25 10.18
CA ILE A 643 -12.31 28.53 10.10
C ILE A 643 -11.49 28.13 11.34
N TYR A 644 -12.11 27.78 12.48
CA TYR A 644 -11.41 27.50 13.74
C TYR A 644 -11.03 26.04 13.92
N TYR A 645 -9.76 25.76 14.21
CA TYR A 645 -9.29 24.45 14.67
C TYR A 645 -9.66 24.31 16.16
N GLY A 646 -10.62 23.45 16.46
CA GLY A 646 -11.15 23.27 17.82
C GLY A 646 -11.06 21.82 18.28
N SER A 647 -11.37 21.55 19.55
CA SER A 647 -11.46 20.19 20.12
C SER A 647 -12.25 19.12 19.34
N VAL A 648 -13.14 19.50 18.41
CA VAL A 648 -13.80 18.53 17.50
C VAL A 648 -12.86 18.14 16.36
N THR A 649 -12.19 19.12 15.74
CA THR A 649 -11.15 18.88 14.74
C THR A 649 -10.01 18.05 15.32
N GLU A 650 -9.52 18.43 16.50
CA GLU A 650 -8.49 17.70 17.25
C GLU A 650 -8.85 16.22 17.40
N GLY A 651 -10.09 15.90 17.84
CA GLY A 651 -10.53 14.53 17.99
C GLY A 651 -10.66 13.75 16.67
N VAL A 652 -11.05 14.42 15.57
CA VAL A 652 -11.11 13.77 14.24
C VAL A 652 -9.69 13.50 13.71
N VAL A 653 -8.74 14.41 13.96
CA VAL A 653 -7.33 14.21 13.61
C VAL A 653 -6.72 13.08 14.45
N GLU A 654 -7.07 12.97 15.74
CA GLU A 654 -6.67 11.81 16.56
C GLU A 654 -7.22 10.49 15.99
N ASP A 655 -8.47 10.47 15.50
CA ASP A 655 -9.07 9.29 14.86
C ASP A 655 -8.33 8.93 13.56
N PHE A 656 -7.99 9.92 12.71
CA PHE A 656 -7.19 9.73 11.49
C PHE A 656 -5.80 9.20 11.80
N GLN A 657 -5.07 9.86 12.71
CA GLN A 657 -3.73 9.44 13.13
C GLN A 657 -3.73 8.04 13.72
N SER A 658 -4.74 7.69 14.51
CA SER A 658 -4.85 6.36 15.10
C SER A 658 -5.15 5.28 14.06
N TYR A 659 -5.81 5.61 12.95
CA TYR A 659 -6.13 4.65 11.90
C TYR A 659 -4.89 4.30 11.06
N TYR A 660 -4.12 5.32 10.66
CA TYR A 660 -2.88 5.14 9.86
C TYR A 660 -1.62 4.90 10.72
N ASP A 661 -1.76 4.47 11.98
CA ASP A 661 -0.64 4.18 12.90
C ASP A 661 0.38 5.34 13.06
N LEU A 662 -0.08 6.60 12.99
CA LEU A 662 0.72 7.80 13.22
C LEU A 662 0.81 8.16 14.72
N ASP A 663 1.70 9.11 15.07
CA ASP A 663 1.77 9.65 16.43
C ASP A 663 0.48 10.42 16.75
N VAL A 664 -0.38 9.83 17.59
CA VAL A 664 -1.68 10.42 17.97
C VAL A 664 -1.48 11.64 18.89
N THR A 665 -1.42 12.82 18.27
CA THR A 665 -1.20 14.11 18.95
C THR A 665 -2.41 15.03 18.88
N GLY A 666 -3.32 14.80 17.92
CA GLY A 666 -4.42 15.71 17.60
C GLY A 666 -3.98 17.00 16.90
N ASN A 667 -2.69 17.13 16.60
CA ASN A 667 -2.10 18.19 15.79
C ASN A 667 -1.80 17.65 14.39
N VAL A 668 -2.04 18.44 13.35
CA VAL A 668 -1.74 18.09 11.98
C VAL A 668 -0.30 18.49 11.67
N ASP A 669 0.63 17.57 11.89
CA ASP A 669 2.04 17.73 11.53
C ASP A 669 2.32 17.32 10.07
N GLU A 670 3.57 17.48 9.63
CA GLU A 670 4.01 17.17 8.26
C GLU A 670 3.68 15.73 7.85
N ALA A 671 3.90 14.76 8.73
CA ALA A 671 3.58 13.35 8.45
C ALA A 671 2.06 13.09 8.36
N THR A 672 1.26 13.82 9.15
CA THR A 672 -0.20 13.75 9.06
C THR A 672 -0.69 14.31 7.73
N LEU A 673 -0.12 15.42 7.25
CA LEU A 673 -0.47 16.01 5.94
C LEU A 673 -0.03 15.13 4.78
N GLU A 674 1.21 14.65 4.77
CA GLU A 674 1.73 13.74 3.73
C GLU A 674 0.82 12.51 3.60
N GLN A 675 0.40 11.91 4.72
CA GLN A 675 -0.51 10.77 4.71
C GLN A 675 -1.92 11.12 4.20
N MET A 676 -2.43 12.33 4.48
CA MET A 676 -3.73 12.78 3.95
C MET A 676 -3.64 13.00 2.43
N GLU A 677 -2.60 13.67 1.97
CA GLU A 677 -2.32 13.93 0.56
C GLU A 677 -2.15 12.62 -0.23
N ASP A 678 -1.37 11.67 0.29
CA ASP A 678 -1.17 10.35 -0.33
C ASP A 678 -2.49 9.61 -0.58
N VAL A 679 -3.42 9.67 0.39
CA VAL A 679 -4.72 8.98 0.27
C VAL A 679 -5.63 9.73 -0.71
N LEU A 680 -5.66 11.06 -0.66
CA LEU A 680 -6.41 11.90 -1.59
C LEU A 680 -5.87 11.82 -3.02
N ALA A 681 -4.59 11.53 -3.21
CA ALA A 681 -3.95 11.35 -4.51
C ALA A 681 -4.12 9.93 -5.09
N SER A 682 -4.83 9.03 -4.41
CA SER A 682 -5.03 7.66 -4.88
C SER A 682 -5.69 7.62 -6.26
N SER A 683 -5.11 6.85 -7.17
CA SER A 683 -5.72 6.60 -8.49
C SER A 683 -7.00 5.78 -8.43
N TYR A 684 -7.34 5.18 -7.28
CA TYR A 684 -8.56 4.41 -7.08
C TYR A 684 -9.70 5.25 -6.46
N GLN A 685 -10.07 6.33 -7.12
CA GLN A 685 -11.17 7.22 -6.71
C GLN A 685 -11.96 7.73 -7.92
N ASP A 686 -13.12 8.36 -7.65
CA ASP A 686 -14.01 8.88 -8.70
C ASP A 686 -13.29 9.85 -9.65
N GLY A 687 -13.48 9.67 -10.95
CA GLY A 687 -12.85 10.50 -11.99
C GLY A 687 -11.58 9.91 -12.60
N HIS A 688 -10.94 8.93 -11.96
CA HIS A 688 -9.78 8.25 -12.53
C HIS A 688 -10.16 7.05 -13.40
N SER A 689 -9.25 6.62 -14.28
CA SER A 689 -9.44 5.41 -15.07
C SER A 689 -8.14 4.61 -15.28
N GLY A 690 -8.30 3.31 -15.54
CA GLY A 690 -7.21 2.41 -15.93
C GLY A 690 -7.56 0.93 -15.74
N ASP A 691 -6.70 0.04 -16.23
CA ASP A 691 -6.90 -1.42 -16.14
C ASP A 691 -6.96 -1.92 -14.69
N TYR A 692 -6.27 -1.25 -13.78
CA TYR A 692 -6.29 -1.54 -12.35
C TYR A 692 -7.70 -1.38 -11.73
N VAL A 693 -8.54 -0.52 -12.29
CA VAL A 693 -9.94 -0.35 -11.87
C VAL A 693 -10.78 -1.56 -12.28
N VAL A 694 -10.46 -2.18 -13.42
CA VAL A 694 -11.13 -3.41 -13.87
C VAL A 694 -10.85 -4.52 -12.88
N GLU A 695 -9.58 -4.71 -12.48
CA GLU A 695 -9.19 -5.69 -11.47
C GLU A 695 -9.91 -5.45 -10.14
N LEU A 696 -9.96 -4.19 -9.66
CA LEU A 696 -10.71 -3.85 -8.45
C LEU A 696 -12.21 -4.22 -8.55
N LYS A 697 -12.85 -3.94 -9.69
CA LYS A 697 -14.28 -4.26 -9.89
C LYS A 697 -14.52 -5.77 -9.93
N GLU A 698 -13.61 -6.52 -10.53
CA GLU A 698 -13.65 -7.98 -10.55
C GLU A 698 -13.48 -8.53 -9.14
N ASP A 699 -12.50 -8.04 -8.38
CA ASP A 699 -12.23 -8.45 -7.00
C ASP A 699 -13.43 -8.12 -6.09
N LEU A 700 -13.97 -6.90 -6.15
CA LEU A 700 -15.17 -6.52 -5.39
C LEU A 700 -16.37 -7.40 -5.76
N THR A 701 -16.58 -7.68 -7.05
CA THR A 701 -17.65 -8.60 -7.49
C THR A 701 -17.43 -9.99 -6.92
N MET A 702 -16.18 -10.47 -6.92
CA MET A 702 -15.79 -11.77 -6.40
C MET A 702 -15.99 -11.87 -4.88
N LEU A 703 -15.87 -10.76 -4.16
CA LEU A 703 -16.20 -10.63 -2.72
C LEU A 703 -17.70 -10.39 -2.45
N GLY A 704 -18.53 -10.32 -3.49
CA GLY A 704 -19.98 -10.13 -3.39
C GLY A 704 -20.43 -8.67 -3.28
N TYR A 705 -19.54 -7.71 -3.57
CA TYR A 705 -19.82 -6.27 -3.60
C TYR A 705 -19.99 -5.79 -5.04
N GLY A 706 -21.11 -5.10 -5.30
CA GLY A 706 -21.45 -4.64 -6.64
C GLY A 706 -21.90 -5.77 -7.59
N SER A 707 -22.28 -5.37 -8.80
CA SER A 707 -22.64 -6.30 -9.88
C SER A 707 -22.20 -5.68 -11.20
N PHE A 708 -20.89 -5.70 -11.42
CA PHE A 708 -20.28 -5.20 -12.64
C PHE A 708 -20.51 -6.19 -13.80
N PRO A 709 -20.58 -5.71 -15.06
CA PRO A 709 -20.64 -6.60 -16.22
C PRO A 709 -19.37 -7.47 -16.30
N SER A 710 -19.42 -8.56 -17.08
CA SER A 710 -18.28 -9.47 -17.28
C SER A 710 -17.07 -8.85 -18.00
N ASP A 711 -17.22 -7.62 -18.46
CA ASP A 711 -16.18 -6.78 -19.07
C ASP A 711 -16.38 -5.36 -18.51
N PRO A 712 -15.88 -5.09 -17.29
CA PRO A 712 -16.06 -3.81 -16.62
C PRO A 712 -15.31 -2.69 -17.33
N SER A 713 -15.82 -1.46 -17.27
CA SER A 713 -15.08 -0.30 -17.76
C SER A 713 -13.81 -0.05 -16.94
N THR A 714 -12.83 0.64 -17.53
CA THR A 714 -11.63 1.14 -16.84
C THR A 714 -11.91 2.35 -15.94
N VAL A 715 -13.08 2.99 -16.07
CA VAL A 715 -13.43 4.22 -15.33
C VAL A 715 -13.86 3.91 -13.89
N TYR A 716 -13.21 4.53 -12.92
CA TYR A 716 -13.66 4.58 -11.54
C TYR A 716 -14.71 5.69 -11.43
N GLY A 717 -15.97 5.35 -11.69
CA GLY A 717 -17.09 6.29 -11.60
C GLY A 717 -17.83 6.20 -10.25
N SER A 718 -18.80 7.11 -10.04
CA SER A 718 -19.71 7.12 -8.87
C SER A 718 -20.36 5.77 -8.50
N VAL A 719 -20.55 4.86 -9.46
CA VAL A 719 -21.01 3.49 -9.17
C VAL A 719 -19.93 2.66 -8.47
N THR A 720 -18.69 2.72 -8.95
CA THR A 720 -17.53 2.05 -8.33
C THR A 720 -17.27 2.63 -6.95
N GLU A 721 -17.26 3.95 -6.82
CA GLU A 721 -17.14 4.67 -5.55
C GLU A 721 -18.21 4.21 -4.56
N GLY A 722 -19.48 4.11 -4.99
CA GLY A 722 -20.56 3.59 -4.17
C GLY A 722 -20.37 2.14 -3.71
N VAL A 723 -19.83 1.28 -4.58
CA VAL A 723 -19.52 -0.12 -4.22
C VAL A 723 -18.34 -0.20 -3.25
N VAL A 724 -17.31 0.63 -3.41
CA VAL A 724 -16.19 0.72 -2.46
C VAL A 724 -16.65 1.25 -1.11
N LYS A 725 -17.57 2.24 -1.08
CA LYS A 725 -18.22 2.68 0.17
C LYS A 725 -18.97 1.55 0.86
N ASP A 726 -19.75 0.77 0.10
CA ASP A 726 -20.47 -0.40 0.64
C ASP A 726 -19.47 -1.44 1.21
N PHE A 727 -18.34 -1.66 0.53
CA PHE A 727 -17.26 -2.55 1.01
C PHE A 727 -16.62 -2.02 2.29
N GLN A 728 -16.18 -0.75 2.30
CA GLN A 728 -15.57 -0.10 3.46
C GLN A 728 -16.49 -0.12 4.68
N GLU A 729 -17.77 0.22 4.51
CA GLU A 729 -18.76 0.17 5.60
C GLU A 729 -18.89 -1.26 6.16
N ALA A 730 -18.88 -2.28 5.29
CA ALA A 730 -19.00 -3.68 5.70
C ALA A 730 -17.75 -4.22 6.42
N GLN A 731 -16.55 -3.78 6.01
CA GLN A 731 -15.29 -4.15 6.67
C GLN A 731 -14.96 -3.29 7.90
N GLY A 732 -15.73 -2.22 8.14
CA GLY A 732 -15.49 -1.28 9.23
C GLY A 732 -14.31 -0.32 8.98
N LEU A 733 -13.99 -0.06 7.71
CA LEU A 733 -13.00 0.93 7.27
C LEU A 733 -13.64 2.34 7.19
N PRO A 734 -12.84 3.42 7.19
CA PRO A 734 -13.31 4.77 6.86
C PRO A 734 -14.02 4.77 5.51
N VAL A 735 -15.21 5.37 5.47
CA VAL A 735 -16.09 5.33 4.27
C VAL A 735 -15.82 6.56 3.41
N SER A 736 -14.71 6.54 2.68
CA SER A 736 -14.30 7.59 1.74
C SER A 736 -14.84 7.35 0.33
N GLY A 737 -14.95 6.09 -0.08
CA GLY A 737 -15.13 5.69 -1.48
C GLY A 737 -13.84 5.73 -2.31
N ILE A 738 -12.72 6.06 -1.68
CA ILE A 738 -11.37 5.94 -2.23
C ILE A 738 -10.83 4.57 -1.81
N ALA A 739 -10.42 3.71 -2.76
CA ALA A 739 -9.77 2.46 -2.39
C ALA A 739 -8.27 2.70 -2.17
N ASP A 740 -7.94 3.17 -0.96
CA ASP A 740 -6.58 3.40 -0.49
C ASP A 740 -5.78 2.11 -0.24
N GLU A 741 -4.52 2.22 0.16
CA GLU A 741 -3.65 1.04 0.39
C GLU A 741 -4.27 0.06 1.40
N GLU A 742 -4.88 0.55 2.48
CA GLU A 742 -5.54 -0.28 3.49
C GLU A 742 -6.81 -0.96 2.94
N THR A 743 -7.60 -0.25 2.14
CA THR A 743 -8.78 -0.84 1.46
C THR A 743 -8.35 -1.94 0.49
N LEU A 744 -7.35 -1.69 -0.36
CA LEU A 744 -6.82 -2.67 -1.30
C LEU A 744 -6.15 -3.85 -0.59
N ALA A 745 -5.42 -3.61 0.49
CA ALA A 745 -4.85 -4.65 1.32
C ALA A 745 -5.96 -5.53 1.93
N THR A 746 -7.02 -4.93 2.46
CA THR A 746 -8.17 -5.66 3.00
C THR A 746 -8.87 -6.48 1.92
N ILE A 747 -9.02 -5.97 0.70
CA ILE A 747 -9.57 -6.72 -0.44
C ILE A 747 -8.69 -7.94 -0.74
N ASN A 748 -7.37 -7.75 -0.80
CA ASN A 748 -6.42 -8.82 -1.07
C ASN A 748 -6.41 -9.88 0.05
N ASP A 749 -6.38 -9.46 1.31
CA ASP A 749 -6.39 -10.34 2.48
C ASP A 749 -7.63 -11.23 2.53
N LEU A 750 -8.78 -10.75 2.03
CA LEU A 750 -10.00 -11.57 1.96
C LEU A 750 -9.92 -12.71 0.92
N PHE A 751 -8.97 -12.67 0.00
CA PHE A 751 -8.67 -13.79 -0.90
C PHE A 751 -7.62 -14.75 -0.34
N ASP A 752 -6.87 -14.33 0.67
CA ASP A 752 -5.82 -15.14 1.27
C ASP A 752 -6.40 -16.11 2.31
N PRO A 753 -5.90 -17.37 2.36
CA PRO A 753 -6.32 -18.33 3.37
C PRO A 753 -5.86 -17.91 4.78
N PRO A 754 -6.52 -18.37 5.85
CA PRO A 754 -7.55 -19.39 5.85
C PRO A 754 -8.96 -18.88 5.55
N HIS A 755 -9.72 -19.58 4.71
CA HIS A 755 -11.15 -19.32 4.55
C HIS A 755 -11.95 -20.01 5.68
N GLN A 756 -12.82 -19.28 6.36
CA GLN A 756 -13.49 -19.69 7.60
C GLN A 756 -14.97 -19.26 7.68
N ASP A 757 -15.70 -19.72 8.70
CA ASP A 757 -17.12 -19.37 8.91
C ASP A 757 -17.32 -17.84 8.97
N GLY A 758 -18.17 -17.33 8.08
CA GLY A 758 -18.42 -15.90 7.91
C GLY A 758 -17.90 -15.33 6.60
N ASP A 759 -16.92 -15.97 5.98
CA ASP A 759 -16.38 -15.52 4.70
C ASP A 759 -17.41 -15.62 3.58
N GLN A 760 -17.29 -14.77 2.57
CA GLN A 760 -18.20 -14.76 1.43
C GLN A 760 -17.49 -14.39 0.14
N GLY A 761 -17.90 -15.04 -0.96
CA GLY A 761 -17.48 -14.69 -2.31
C GLY A 761 -17.56 -15.86 -3.28
N GLU A 762 -17.26 -15.61 -4.56
CA GLU A 762 -17.14 -16.66 -5.58
C GLU A 762 -15.95 -17.59 -5.30
N HIS A 763 -14.88 -17.13 -4.66
CA HIS A 763 -13.78 -18.00 -4.22
C HIS A 763 -14.26 -19.10 -3.23
N ILE A 764 -15.30 -18.84 -2.45
CA ILE A 764 -15.95 -19.85 -1.59
C ILE A 764 -16.83 -20.81 -2.40
N VAL A 765 -17.43 -20.34 -3.50
CA VAL A 765 -18.16 -21.18 -4.45
C VAL A 765 -17.19 -22.19 -5.06
N ASP A 766 -16.02 -21.73 -5.52
CA ASP A 766 -14.96 -22.58 -6.07
C ASP A 766 -14.49 -23.62 -5.04
N LEU A 767 -14.15 -23.20 -3.82
CA LEU A 767 -13.76 -24.11 -2.72
C LEU A 767 -14.78 -25.24 -2.52
N LYS A 768 -16.08 -24.92 -2.52
CA LYS A 768 -17.15 -25.93 -2.35
C LYS A 768 -17.26 -26.87 -3.54
N GLN A 769 -17.09 -26.36 -4.76
CA GLN A 769 -17.09 -27.17 -5.96
C GLN A 769 -15.90 -28.12 -5.96
N ASP A 770 -14.73 -27.63 -5.58
CA ASP A 770 -13.50 -28.41 -5.46
C ASP A 770 -13.63 -29.50 -4.40
N LEU A 771 -14.11 -29.17 -3.19
CA LEU A 771 -14.40 -30.17 -2.17
C LEU A 771 -15.36 -31.25 -2.70
N THR A 772 -16.42 -30.85 -3.41
CA THR A 772 -17.37 -31.79 -4.01
C THR A 772 -16.70 -32.69 -5.05
N ALA A 773 -15.82 -32.14 -5.90
CA ALA A 773 -15.07 -32.89 -6.90
C ALA A 773 -14.08 -33.88 -6.25
N LEU A 774 -13.46 -33.48 -5.14
CA LEU A 774 -12.60 -34.32 -4.32
C LEU A 774 -13.37 -35.39 -3.53
N GLY A 775 -14.71 -35.37 -3.56
CA GLY A 775 -15.57 -36.37 -2.92
C GLY A 775 -16.03 -36.00 -1.51
N PHE A 776 -15.86 -34.73 -1.11
CA PHE A 776 -16.26 -34.18 0.18
C PHE A 776 -17.46 -33.26 0.04
N GLY A 777 -18.47 -33.46 0.89
CA GLY A 777 -19.72 -32.73 0.78
C GLY A 777 -20.53 -33.11 -0.48
N ASN A 778 -21.72 -32.53 -0.60
CA ASN A 778 -22.59 -32.69 -1.76
C ASN A 778 -23.28 -31.36 -2.02
N PHE A 779 -22.47 -30.33 -2.29
CA PHE A 779 -22.95 -29.00 -2.57
C PHE A 779 -23.73 -29.00 -3.90
N PRO A 780 -24.75 -28.14 -4.05
CA PRO A 780 -25.43 -27.99 -5.33
C PRO A 780 -24.44 -27.45 -6.38
N SER A 781 -24.76 -27.62 -7.67
CA SER A 781 -23.92 -27.11 -8.79
C SER A 781 -23.75 -25.59 -8.85
N ASP A 782 -24.51 -24.88 -8.02
CA ASP A 782 -24.46 -23.42 -7.85
C ASP A 782 -24.57 -23.17 -6.33
N PRO A 783 -23.47 -23.39 -5.58
CA PRO A 783 -23.46 -23.24 -4.13
C PRO A 783 -23.54 -21.77 -3.71
N SER A 784 -23.92 -21.53 -2.45
CA SER A 784 -23.93 -20.17 -1.92
C SER A 784 -22.52 -19.58 -1.88
N ILE A 785 -22.41 -18.25 -1.97
CA ILE A 785 -21.14 -17.54 -1.74
C ILE A 785 -20.65 -17.58 -0.29
N TYR A 786 -21.53 -17.93 0.67
CA TYR A 786 -21.20 -17.89 2.11
C TYR A 786 -20.50 -19.15 2.64
N TYR A 787 -19.36 -19.00 3.29
CA TYR A 787 -18.72 -20.02 4.11
C TYR A 787 -19.51 -20.13 5.42
N GLY A 788 -20.27 -21.22 5.56
CA GLY A 788 -21.13 -21.46 6.72
C GLY A 788 -20.75 -22.74 7.46
N SER A 789 -21.41 -23.01 8.58
CA SER A 789 -21.23 -24.25 9.37
C SER A 789 -21.32 -25.58 8.60
N VAL A 790 -21.96 -25.60 7.41
CA VAL A 790 -21.97 -26.79 6.54
C VAL A 790 -20.65 -26.94 5.79
N THR A 791 -20.06 -25.83 5.34
CA THR A 791 -18.76 -25.80 4.68
C THR A 791 -17.66 -26.12 5.68
N GLU A 792 -17.70 -25.49 6.85
CA GLU A 792 -16.82 -25.79 7.99
C GLU A 792 -16.78 -27.30 8.25
N GLY A 793 -17.94 -27.94 8.46
CA GLY A 793 -17.99 -29.40 8.70
C GLY A 793 -17.49 -30.26 7.52
N VAL A 794 -17.62 -29.80 6.28
CA VAL A 794 -17.07 -30.52 5.11
C VAL A 794 -15.54 -30.36 5.03
N VAL A 795 -15.01 -29.20 5.42
CA VAL A 795 -13.57 -28.97 5.54
C VAL A 795 -12.99 -29.78 6.69
N GLU A 796 -13.68 -29.88 7.84
CA GLU A 796 -13.30 -30.78 8.93
C GLU A 796 -13.23 -32.25 8.46
N ASP A 797 -14.21 -32.70 7.66
CA ASP A 797 -14.22 -34.06 7.08
C ASP A 797 -13.00 -34.27 6.15
N PHE A 798 -12.66 -33.28 5.31
CA PHE A 798 -11.47 -33.30 4.44
C PHE A 798 -10.18 -33.37 5.25
N GLN A 799 -10.00 -32.45 6.20
CA GLN A 799 -8.83 -32.39 7.06
C GLN A 799 -8.64 -33.69 7.85
N SER A 800 -9.72 -34.23 8.42
CA SER A 800 -9.66 -35.49 9.16
C SER A 800 -9.29 -36.68 8.29
N TYR A 801 -9.66 -36.70 7.01
CA TYR A 801 -9.34 -37.81 6.11
C TYR A 801 -7.85 -37.82 5.72
N TYR A 802 -7.25 -36.64 5.54
CA TYR A 802 -5.83 -36.48 5.18
C TYR A 802 -4.89 -36.30 6.39
N ASP A 803 -5.37 -36.52 7.61
CA ASP A 803 -4.59 -36.35 8.86
C ASP A 803 -3.99 -34.94 9.04
N LEU A 804 -4.73 -33.92 8.60
CA LEU A 804 -4.43 -32.50 8.84
C LEU A 804 -4.98 -32.02 10.20
N ASP A 805 -4.56 -30.84 10.65
CA ASP A 805 -5.15 -30.20 11.82
C ASP A 805 -6.64 -29.87 11.52
N VAL A 806 -7.56 -30.47 12.29
CA VAL A 806 -9.01 -30.30 12.09
C VAL A 806 -9.46 -28.98 12.72
N THR A 807 -9.43 -27.91 11.93
CA THR A 807 -9.83 -26.55 12.33
C THR A 807 -11.22 -26.19 11.82
N GLY A 808 -11.66 -26.79 10.72
CA GLY A 808 -12.83 -26.35 9.97
C GLY A 808 -12.57 -25.12 9.10
N ASP A 809 -11.35 -24.59 9.11
CA ASP A 809 -10.91 -23.47 8.27
C ASP A 809 -10.09 -24.01 7.09
N ALA A 810 -10.38 -23.57 5.87
CA ALA A 810 -9.60 -23.94 4.69
C ALA A 810 -8.31 -23.11 4.63
N ASP A 811 -7.35 -23.51 5.46
CA ASP A 811 -6.01 -22.92 5.56
C ASP A 811 -5.07 -23.35 4.42
N GLU A 812 -3.85 -22.78 4.42
CA GLU A 812 -2.85 -23.06 3.38
C GLU A 812 -2.56 -24.56 3.26
N ALA A 813 -2.45 -25.29 4.38
CA ALA A 813 -2.21 -26.73 4.37
C ALA A 813 -3.38 -27.52 3.77
N THR A 814 -4.61 -27.09 4.06
CA THR A 814 -5.84 -27.67 3.49
C THR A 814 -5.87 -27.46 1.98
N LEU A 815 -5.63 -26.23 1.52
CA LEU A 815 -5.66 -25.90 0.08
C LEU A 815 -4.51 -26.57 -0.69
N ASP A 816 -3.29 -26.59 -0.14
CA ASP A 816 -2.15 -27.30 -0.73
C ASP A 816 -2.45 -28.81 -0.87
N GLN A 817 -3.06 -29.42 0.14
CA GLN A 817 -3.45 -30.83 0.09
C GLN A 817 -4.53 -31.08 -0.98
N MET A 818 -5.50 -30.18 -1.14
CA MET A 818 -6.50 -30.25 -2.21
C MET A 818 -5.82 -30.19 -3.58
N GLU A 819 -4.88 -29.26 -3.77
CA GLU A 819 -4.11 -29.11 -5.01
C GLU A 819 -3.28 -30.37 -5.32
N GLU A 820 -2.65 -30.98 -4.31
CA GLU A 820 -1.90 -32.23 -4.49
C GLU A 820 -2.79 -33.37 -4.99
N VAL A 821 -4.01 -33.49 -4.46
CA VAL A 821 -4.96 -34.54 -4.90
C VAL A 821 -5.40 -34.29 -6.34
N PHE A 822 -5.70 -33.03 -6.71
CA PHE A 822 -6.01 -32.66 -8.09
C PHE A 822 -4.82 -32.83 -9.04
N ALA A 823 -3.59 -32.71 -8.56
CA ALA A 823 -2.39 -32.91 -9.36
C ALA A 823 -2.08 -34.39 -9.63
N SER A 824 -2.84 -35.34 -9.05
CA SER A 824 -2.63 -36.76 -9.26
C SER A 824 -2.66 -37.12 -10.76
N SER A 825 -1.67 -37.91 -11.19
CA SER A 825 -1.62 -38.42 -12.56
C SER A 825 -2.61 -39.57 -12.81
N TYR A 826 -3.22 -40.11 -11.75
CA TYR A 826 -4.17 -41.23 -11.82
C TYR A 826 -5.63 -40.76 -11.77
N GLN A 827 -6.04 -40.00 -12.79
CA GLN A 827 -7.41 -39.52 -12.94
C GLN A 827 -7.85 -39.50 -14.42
N ASP A 828 -9.16 -39.31 -14.67
CA ASP A 828 -9.72 -39.32 -16.03
C ASP A 828 -9.03 -38.30 -16.94
N GLY A 829 -8.76 -38.69 -18.18
CA GLY A 829 -8.05 -37.85 -19.17
C GLY A 829 -6.53 -38.02 -19.18
N HIS A 830 -5.92 -38.55 -18.11
CA HIS A 830 -4.49 -38.81 -18.07
C HIS A 830 -4.11 -40.15 -18.72
N SER A 831 -2.85 -40.29 -19.13
CA SER A 831 -2.35 -41.55 -19.70
C SER A 831 -0.87 -41.80 -19.43
N GLY A 832 -0.50 -43.06 -19.28
CA GLY A 832 0.89 -43.51 -19.09
C GLY A 832 1.00 -44.99 -18.77
N ASP A 833 2.23 -45.50 -18.68
CA ASP A 833 2.49 -46.91 -18.36
C ASP A 833 2.07 -47.27 -16.93
N TYR A 834 2.11 -46.30 -16.01
CA TYR A 834 1.64 -46.43 -14.62
C TYR A 834 0.14 -46.78 -14.53
N VAL A 835 -0.67 -46.33 -15.49
CA VAL A 835 -2.12 -46.67 -15.55
C VAL A 835 -2.32 -48.14 -15.89
N VAL A 836 -1.40 -48.74 -16.65
CA VAL A 836 -1.45 -50.17 -16.99
C VAL A 836 -1.23 -51.00 -15.73
N GLU A 837 -0.21 -50.64 -14.93
CA GLU A 837 0.10 -51.28 -13.64
C GLU A 837 -1.10 -51.20 -12.69
N LEU A 838 -1.68 -50.01 -12.49
CA LEU A 838 -2.89 -49.84 -11.69
C LEU A 838 -4.06 -50.75 -12.13
N LYS A 839 -4.30 -50.89 -13.45
CA LYS A 839 -5.37 -51.76 -13.96
C LYS A 839 -5.09 -53.23 -13.70
N GLU A 840 -3.84 -53.65 -13.81
CA GLU A 840 -3.41 -55.02 -13.49
C GLU A 840 -3.61 -55.30 -12.00
N ASP A 841 -3.21 -54.36 -11.14
CA ASP A 841 -3.36 -54.45 -9.69
C ASP A 841 -4.83 -54.50 -9.25
N LEU A 842 -5.67 -53.59 -9.74
CA LEU A 842 -7.11 -53.61 -9.49
C LEU A 842 -7.71 -54.96 -9.91
N THR A 843 -7.33 -55.48 -11.09
CA THR A 843 -7.80 -56.79 -11.57
C THR A 843 -7.35 -57.93 -10.65
N ALA A 844 -6.11 -57.89 -10.16
CA ALA A 844 -5.57 -58.88 -9.22
C ALA A 844 -6.32 -58.86 -7.88
N LEU A 845 -6.74 -57.67 -7.43
CA LEU A 845 -7.57 -57.47 -6.25
C LEU A 845 -9.06 -57.78 -6.46
N GLY A 846 -9.46 -58.22 -7.66
CA GLY A 846 -10.83 -58.60 -7.97
C GLY A 846 -11.73 -57.43 -8.37
N PHE A 847 -11.16 -56.26 -8.67
CA PHE A 847 -11.84 -55.07 -9.16
C PHE A 847 -11.64 -54.90 -10.66
N GLY A 848 -12.75 -54.68 -11.39
CA GLY A 848 -12.72 -54.60 -12.84
C GLY A 848 -12.38 -55.93 -13.53
N ASN A 849 -12.41 -55.91 -14.86
CA ASN A 849 -12.05 -57.05 -15.69
C ASN A 849 -11.35 -56.52 -16.95
N PHE A 850 -10.19 -55.89 -16.73
CA PHE A 850 -9.40 -55.31 -17.80
C PHE A 850 -8.80 -56.42 -18.68
N PRO A 851 -8.59 -56.17 -19.99
CA PRO A 851 -7.92 -57.14 -20.85
C PRO A 851 -6.48 -57.35 -20.37
N SER A 852 -5.88 -58.49 -20.72
CA SER A 852 -4.49 -58.85 -20.36
C SER A 852 -3.39 -57.96 -20.95
N ASP A 853 -3.77 -56.92 -21.69
CA ASP A 853 -2.92 -55.87 -22.26
C ASP A 853 -3.73 -54.57 -22.20
N PRO A 854 -3.86 -53.96 -21.00
CA PRO A 854 -4.70 -52.78 -20.78
C PRO A 854 -4.15 -51.56 -21.54
N SER A 855 -5.03 -50.62 -21.88
CA SER A 855 -4.60 -49.33 -22.43
C SER A 855 -3.85 -48.50 -21.38
N THR A 856 -2.99 -47.59 -21.82
CA THR A 856 -2.33 -46.58 -20.97
C THR A 856 -3.26 -45.44 -20.55
N VAL A 857 -4.46 -45.34 -21.12
CA VAL A 857 -5.41 -44.23 -20.86
C VAL A 857 -6.23 -44.50 -19.59
N TYR A 858 -6.22 -43.57 -18.66
CA TYR A 858 -7.15 -43.53 -17.54
C TYR A 858 -8.43 -42.87 -18.03
N GLY A 859 -9.44 -43.70 -18.29
CA GLY A 859 -10.74 -43.28 -18.83
C GLY A 859 -11.85 -43.45 -17.78
N SER A 860 -13.05 -42.95 -18.05
CA SER A 860 -14.27 -43.19 -17.26
C SER A 860 -14.52 -44.65 -16.81
N VAL A 861 -14.06 -45.67 -17.57
CA VAL A 861 -14.14 -47.07 -17.14
C VAL A 861 -13.17 -47.37 -16.00
N THR A 862 -11.94 -46.84 -16.08
CA THR A 862 -10.93 -46.97 -15.02
C THR A 862 -11.34 -46.20 -13.79
N GLU A 863 -11.78 -44.95 -13.97
CA GLU A 863 -12.35 -44.12 -12.91
C GLU A 863 -13.49 -44.85 -12.18
N GLY A 864 -14.43 -45.46 -12.92
CA GLY A 864 -15.52 -46.24 -12.31
C GLY A 864 -15.03 -47.44 -11.50
N VAL A 865 -13.99 -48.16 -11.95
CA VAL A 865 -13.42 -49.29 -11.21
C VAL A 865 -12.66 -48.81 -9.96
N VAL A 866 -11.98 -47.66 -10.02
CA VAL A 866 -11.34 -47.05 -8.85
C VAL A 866 -12.40 -46.60 -7.85
N LYS A 867 -13.52 -46.00 -8.29
CA LYS A 867 -14.67 -45.70 -7.42
C LYS A 867 -15.21 -46.96 -6.74
N ASP A 868 -15.34 -48.07 -7.48
CA ASP A 868 -15.77 -49.35 -6.88
C ASP A 868 -14.77 -49.84 -5.80
N PHE A 869 -13.46 -49.70 -6.04
CA PHE A 869 -12.42 -50.04 -5.07
C PHE A 869 -12.47 -49.14 -3.83
N GLN A 870 -12.49 -47.82 -4.02
CA GLN A 870 -12.56 -46.83 -2.95
C GLN A 870 -13.79 -47.05 -2.08
N ALA A 871 -14.97 -47.16 -2.70
CA ALA A 871 -16.23 -47.40 -1.98
C ALA A 871 -16.21 -48.70 -1.17
N TYR A 872 -15.58 -49.76 -1.68
CA TYR A 872 -15.50 -51.04 -0.98
C TYR A 872 -14.66 -50.97 0.29
N TYR A 873 -13.54 -50.25 0.27
CA TYR A 873 -12.65 -50.09 1.43
C TYR A 873 -12.97 -48.86 2.30
N GLY A 874 -14.08 -48.16 2.03
CA GLY A 874 -14.48 -46.98 2.80
C GLY A 874 -13.57 -45.77 2.60
N LEU A 875 -12.90 -45.69 1.45
CA LEU A 875 -12.12 -44.52 1.03
C LEU A 875 -13.04 -43.48 0.37
N VAL A 876 -12.55 -42.25 0.23
CA VAL A 876 -13.25 -41.19 -0.50
C VAL A 876 -13.45 -41.63 -1.95
N THR A 877 -14.70 -41.57 -2.42
CA THR A 877 -15.11 -42.13 -3.71
C THR A 877 -15.16 -41.06 -4.80
N ASN A 878 -13.99 -40.55 -5.19
CA ASN A 878 -13.86 -39.52 -6.23
C ASN A 878 -13.33 -40.09 -7.56
N GLY A 879 -12.81 -41.32 -7.58
CA GLY A 879 -12.25 -41.95 -8.77
C GLY A 879 -10.86 -41.47 -9.17
N MET A 880 -10.27 -40.58 -8.38
CA MET A 880 -8.86 -40.16 -8.45
C MET A 880 -8.05 -41.09 -7.53
N VAL A 881 -6.85 -41.49 -7.94
CA VAL A 881 -5.98 -42.28 -7.06
C VAL A 881 -4.95 -41.37 -6.41
N ASP A 882 -5.16 -41.08 -5.13
CA ASP A 882 -4.24 -40.34 -4.26
C ASP A 882 -3.31 -41.28 -3.47
N GLU A 883 -2.47 -40.73 -2.59
CA GLU A 883 -1.53 -41.51 -1.78
C GLU A 883 -2.24 -42.51 -0.85
N ILE A 884 -3.40 -42.13 -0.30
CA ILE A 884 -4.19 -43.01 0.58
C ILE A 884 -4.73 -44.21 -0.21
N THR A 885 -5.26 -43.96 -1.42
CA THR A 885 -5.77 -45.02 -2.30
C THR A 885 -4.63 -45.95 -2.76
N LEU A 886 -3.47 -45.40 -3.15
CA LEU A 886 -2.28 -46.19 -3.49
C LEU A 886 -1.79 -47.03 -2.31
N SER A 887 -1.71 -46.43 -1.12
CA SER A 887 -1.28 -47.12 0.11
C SER A 887 -2.20 -48.30 0.42
N LYS A 888 -3.52 -48.13 0.22
CA LYS A 888 -4.47 -49.24 0.42
C LYS A 888 -4.30 -50.36 -0.61
N LEU A 889 -4.06 -50.02 -1.89
CA LEU A 889 -3.75 -51.00 -2.93
C LEU A 889 -2.51 -51.82 -2.55
N GLU A 890 -1.42 -51.14 -2.17
CA GLU A 890 -0.17 -51.77 -1.76
C GLU A 890 -0.31 -52.65 -0.52
N GLU A 891 -1.08 -52.20 0.48
CA GLU A 891 -1.37 -52.95 1.70
C GLU A 891 -2.01 -54.31 1.38
N ILE A 892 -3.03 -54.32 0.51
CA ILE A 892 -3.77 -55.54 0.17
C ILE A 892 -2.92 -56.46 -0.70
N LEU A 893 -2.23 -55.91 -1.70
CA LEU A 893 -1.29 -56.66 -2.55
C LEU A 893 -0.11 -57.22 -1.74
N GLY A 894 0.25 -56.58 -0.62
CA GLY A 894 1.27 -57.02 0.32
C GLY A 894 0.79 -58.03 1.37
N SER A 895 -0.48 -58.45 1.37
CA SER A 895 -1.05 -59.31 2.40
C SER A 895 -0.25 -60.62 2.58
N PRO A 896 0.00 -61.08 3.82
CA PRO A 896 0.66 -62.37 4.06
C PRO A 896 -0.23 -63.58 3.71
N TYR A 897 -1.52 -63.38 3.42
CA TYR A 897 -2.47 -64.45 3.08
C TYR A 897 -2.76 -64.50 1.57
N GLN A 898 -1.71 -64.69 0.77
CA GLN A 898 -1.79 -64.79 -0.69
C GLN A 898 -0.89 -65.90 -1.25
N ASP A 899 -1.08 -66.25 -2.54
CA ASP A 899 -0.28 -67.31 -3.17
C ASP A 899 1.22 -66.99 -3.16
N GLY A 900 2.03 -67.97 -2.77
CA GLY A 900 3.49 -67.83 -2.63
C GLY A 900 3.96 -67.58 -1.21
N GLU A 901 3.09 -67.06 -0.33
CA GLU A 901 3.41 -66.80 1.07
C GLU A 901 3.30 -68.05 1.97
N SER A 902 3.92 -67.99 3.15
CA SER A 902 3.84 -69.10 4.11
C SER A 902 4.02 -68.69 5.57
N GLY A 903 3.26 -69.32 6.47
CA GLY A 903 3.37 -69.12 7.91
C GLY A 903 2.39 -69.98 8.71
N ASP A 904 2.56 -69.99 10.03
CA ASP A 904 1.68 -70.75 10.94
C ASP A 904 0.23 -70.23 10.92
N TYR A 905 0.06 -68.93 10.66
CA TYR A 905 -1.24 -68.28 10.52
C TYR A 905 -2.09 -68.84 9.35
N VAL A 906 -1.46 -69.35 8.30
CA VAL A 906 -2.13 -70.00 7.15
C VAL A 906 -2.81 -71.31 7.57
N VAL A 907 -2.25 -71.99 8.58
CA VAL A 907 -2.86 -73.23 9.11
C VAL A 907 -4.19 -72.91 9.77
N GLY A 908 -4.25 -71.86 10.59
CA GLY A 908 -5.48 -71.38 11.22
C GLY A 908 -6.56 -71.05 10.19
N LEU A 909 -6.23 -70.23 9.19
CA LEU A 909 -7.15 -69.90 8.08
C LEU A 909 -7.73 -71.15 7.41
N LYS A 910 -6.90 -72.16 7.11
CA LYS A 910 -7.36 -73.41 6.48
C LYS A 910 -8.29 -74.22 7.39
N GLU A 911 -8.00 -74.27 8.67
CA GLU A 911 -8.85 -74.94 9.66
C GLU A 911 -10.21 -74.25 9.76
N ASP A 912 -10.22 -72.92 9.80
CA ASP A 912 -11.41 -72.09 9.88
C ASP A 912 -12.29 -72.18 8.64
N LEU A 913 -11.69 -72.07 7.45
CA LEU A 913 -12.39 -72.35 6.19
C LEU A 913 -13.01 -73.75 6.18
N THR A 914 -12.27 -74.77 6.67
CA THR A 914 -12.78 -76.15 6.74
C THR A 914 -13.98 -76.26 7.68
N LYS A 915 -13.99 -75.57 8.83
CA LYS A 915 -15.12 -75.56 9.78
C LYS A 915 -16.38 -74.97 9.13
N LEU A 916 -16.22 -73.91 8.33
CA LEU A 916 -17.30 -73.30 7.56
C LEU A 916 -17.72 -74.10 6.32
N GLY A 917 -17.06 -75.24 6.05
CA GLY A 917 -17.37 -76.13 4.92
C GLY A 917 -16.66 -75.79 3.62
N PHE A 918 -15.67 -74.87 3.65
CA PHE A 918 -14.84 -74.51 2.51
C PHE A 918 -13.53 -75.30 2.51
N GLY A 919 -13.22 -75.92 1.36
CA GLY A 919 -12.05 -76.77 1.21
C GLY A 919 -12.16 -78.11 1.96
N ASN A 920 -11.16 -78.97 1.74
CA ASN A 920 -11.03 -80.26 2.43
C ASN A 920 -9.55 -80.47 2.77
N PHE A 921 -9.03 -79.57 3.60
CA PHE A 921 -7.65 -79.61 4.02
C PHE A 921 -7.40 -80.81 4.95
N PRO A 922 -6.19 -81.41 4.93
CA PRO A 922 -5.86 -82.49 5.85
C PRO A 922 -5.86 -81.99 7.29
N SER A 923 -6.06 -82.89 8.27
CA SER A 923 -6.09 -82.56 9.71
C SER A 923 -4.79 -81.95 10.29
N SER A 924 -3.73 -81.88 9.49
CA SER A 924 -2.56 -81.02 9.73
C SER A 924 -2.21 -80.33 8.40
N PRO A 925 -2.82 -79.17 8.13
CA PRO A 925 -2.54 -78.40 6.92
C PRO A 925 -1.08 -77.95 6.87
N SER A 926 -0.56 -77.71 5.66
CA SER A 926 0.74 -77.05 5.50
C SER A 926 0.66 -75.57 5.85
N THR A 927 1.81 -74.96 6.17
CA THR A 927 1.94 -73.51 6.37
C THR A 927 1.96 -72.71 5.06
N ALA A 928 2.05 -73.36 3.90
CA ALA A 928 2.13 -72.68 2.61
C ALA A 928 0.74 -72.25 2.11
N TYR A 929 0.61 -70.99 1.70
CA TYR A 929 -0.55 -70.48 0.97
C TYR A 929 -0.27 -70.69 -0.53
N GLY A 930 -0.79 -71.80 -1.06
CA GLY A 930 -0.56 -72.19 -2.45
C GLY A 930 -1.83 -72.01 -3.32
N PRO A 931 -1.80 -72.40 -4.60
CA PRO A 931 -2.93 -72.22 -5.52
C PRO A 931 -4.22 -72.94 -5.08
N VAL A 932 -4.08 -73.99 -4.27
CA VAL A 932 -5.23 -74.68 -3.67
C VAL A 932 -5.87 -73.84 -2.56
N THR A 933 -5.06 -73.20 -1.71
CA THR A 933 -5.56 -72.32 -0.65
C THR A 933 -6.23 -71.09 -1.27
N GLU A 934 -5.55 -70.46 -2.23
CA GLU A 934 -6.07 -69.32 -3.01
C GLU A 934 -7.42 -69.66 -3.65
N GLY A 935 -7.55 -70.83 -4.31
CA GLY A 935 -8.82 -71.26 -4.89
C GLY A 935 -9.94 -71.45 -3.87
N VAL A 936 -9.62 -71.96 -2.67
CA VAL A 936 -10.62 -72.11 -1.60
C VAL A 936 -11.03 -70.76 -1.01
N VAL A 937 -10.10 -69.81 -0.91
CA VAL A 937 -10.42 -68.43 -0.49
C VAL A 937 -11.27 -67.73 -1.54
N LYS A 938 -11.01 -67.92 -2.83
CA LYS A 938 -11.88 -67.44 -3.91
C LYS A 938 -13.30 -68.02 -3.82
N ASP A 939 -13.43 -69.31 -3.51
CA ASP A 939 -14.73 -69.95 -3.29
C ASP A 939 -15.47 -69.32 -2.09
N PHE A 940 -14.75 -69.02 -1.01
CA PHE A 940 -15.29 -68.33 0.16
C PHE A 940 -15.73 -66.90 -0.17
N GLN A 941 -14.85 -66.09 -0.75
CA GLN A 941 -15.14 -64.70 -1.16
C GLN A 941 -16.38 -64.64 -2.06
N SER A 942 -16.44 -65.51 -3.08
CA SER A 942 -17.58 -65.63 -3.99
C SER A 942 -18.89 -65.99 -3.27
N ALA A 943 -18.84 -66.88 -2.27
CA ALA A 943 -20.02 -67.28 -1.51
C ALA A 943 -20.60 -66.16 -0.62
N TYR A 944 -19.75 -65.24 -0.16
CA TYR A 944 -20.13 -64.12 0.69
C TYR A 944 -20.20 -62.77 -0.06
N GLY A 945 -20.02 -62.78 -1.38
CA GLY A 945 -20.13 -61.57 -2.21
C GLY A 945 -18.97 -60.59 -2.06
N LEU A 946 -17.79 -61.08 -1.64
CA LEU A 946 -16.56 -60.29 -1.54
C LEU A 946 -15.82 -60.25 -2.89
N PRO A 947 -14.92 -59.27 -3.14
CA PRO A 947 -14.02 -59.26 -4.27
C PRO A 947 -13.21 -60.56 -4.35
N VAL A 948 -13.21 -61.19 -5.53
CA VAL A 948 -12.65 -62.53 -5.72
C VAL A 948 -11.17 -62.45 -6.13
N SER A 949 -10.33 -62.01 -5.21
CA SER A 949 -8.88 -61.88 -5.40
C SER A 949 -8.13 -63.19 -5.09
N GLY A 950 -8.64 -63.99 -4.15
CA GLY A 950 -7.92 -65.12 -3.54
C GLY A 950 -6.88 -64.71 -2.50
N ILE A 951 -6.76 -63.41 -2.23
CA ILE A 951 -6.01 -62.83 -1.12
C ILE A 951 -6.98 -62.71 0.06
N ALA A 952 -6.65 -63.31 1.21
CA ALA A 952 -7.45 -63.10 2.42
C ALA A 952 -7.00 -61.81 3.12
N ASP A 953 -7.54 -60.69 2.67
CA ASP A 953 -7.39 -59.37 3.27
C ASP A 953 -8.16 -59.25 4.61
N GLU A 954 -8.10 -58.08 5.24
CA GLU A 954 -8.78 -57.83 6.51
C GLU A 954 -10.29 -58.09 6.45
N VAL A 955 -10.95 -57.72 5.35
CA VAL A 955 -12.40 -57.90 5.18
C VAL A 955 -12.75 -59.37 5.05
N THR A 956 -11.97 -60.13 4.28
CA THR A 956 -12.13 -61.59 4.15
C THR A 956 -11.94 -62.28 5.50
N LEU A 957 -10.92 -61.90 6.26
CA LEU A 957 -10.63 -62.49 7.58
C LEU A 957 -11.68 -62.10 8.64
N ALA A 958 -12.17 -60.86 8.62
CA ALA A 958 -13.24 -60.41 9.51
C ALA A 958 -14.54 -61.17 9.21
N THR A 959 -14.93 -61.27 7.93
CA THR A 959 -16.10 -62.04 7.49
C THR A 959 -15.98 -63.51 7.92
N LEU A 960 -14.78 -64.10 7.81
CA LEU A 960 -14.51 -65.46 8.27
C LEU A 960 -14.74 -65.61 9.78
N SER A 961 -14.22 -64.67 10.58
CA SER A 961 -14.36 -64.69 12.04
C SER A 961 -15.82 -64.51 12.47
N GLU A 962 -16.51 -63.51 11.94
CA GLU A 962 -17.93 -63.25 12.23
C GLU A 962 -18.81 -64.46 11.89
N THR A 963 -18.54 -65.11 10.75
CA THR A 963 -19.27 -66.31 10.34
C THR A 963 -19.04 -67.48 11.31
N LEU A 964 -17.81 -67.62 11.85
CA LEU A 964 -17.50 -68.64 12.84
C LEU A 964 -18.17 -68.37 14.20
N GLU A 965 -18.28 -67.10 14.60
CA GLU A 965 -18.98 -66.70 15.83
C GLU A 965 -20.48 -66.97 15.72
N ASN A 966 -21.11 -66.59 14.60
CA ASN A 966 -22.52 -66.83 14.33
C ASN A 966 -22.89 -68.33 14.28
N MET A 967 -21.93 -69.23 14.03
CA MET A 967 -22.17 -70.68 14.13
C MET A 967 -22.33 -71.17 15.58
N ASN A 968 -21.97 -70.39 16.60
CA ASN A 968 -21.95 -70.80 18.01
C ASN A 968 -23.09 -70.20 18.87
N GLU A 969 -24.06 -69.49 18.29
CA GLU A 969 -25.18 -68.87 19.01
C GLU A 969 -26.25 -69.90 19.46
N ILE A 970 -26.70 -69.84 20.72
CA ILE A 970 -27.75 -70.71 21.28
C ILE A 970 -29.11 -70.02 21.32
N LYS A 971 -30.18 -70.76 21.00
CA LYS A 971 -31.57 -70.24 21.03
C LYS A 971 -32.33 -70.66 22.28
N ILE A 972 -32.69 -69.69 23.13
CA ILE A 972 -33.37 -69.92 24.41
C ILE A 972 -34.80 -69.39 24.36
N PHE A 973 -35.77 -70.28 24.55
CA PHE A 973 -37.19 -69.93 24.53
C PHE A 973 -37.76 -69.82 25.95
N ILE A 974 -38.20 -68.63 26.35
CA ILE A 974 -38.76 -68.36 27.69
C ILE A 974 -40.29 -68.29 27.62
N ASP A 975 -40.97 -69.08 28.43
CA ASP A 975 -42.43 -69.17 28.46
C ASP A 975 -43.01 -68.65 29.79
N PRO A 976 -43.50 -67.40 29.86
CA PRO A 976 -44.19 -66.93 31.05
C PRO A 976 -45.57 -67.58 31.18
N GLY A 977 -45.78 -68.36 32.24
CA GLY A 977 -47.01 -69.12 32.47
C GLY A 977 -48.29 -68.29 32.46
N HIS A 978 -49.43 -68.90 32.08
CA HIS A 978 -50.78 -68.29 32.12
C HIS A 978 -50.95 -67.06 31.20
N GLY A 979 -51.91 -66.18 31.50
CA GLY A 979 -52.13 -64.92 30.78
C GLY A 979 -53.60 -64.56 30.54
N ALA A 980 -53.88 -63.27 30.40
CA ALA A 980 -55.20 -62.66 30.23
C ALA A 980 -56.28 -63.23 31.17
N HIS A 981 -57.12 -64.14 30.67
CA HIS A 981 -58.24 -64.70 31.42
C HIS A 981 -57.86 -65.85 32.36
N ASP A 982 -56.68 -66.44 32.17
CA ASP A 982 -56.10 -67.41 33.10
C ASP A 982 -55.15 -66.66 34.03
N SER A 983 -55.55 -66.50 35.29
CA SER A 983 -54.75 -65.80 36.31
C SER A 983 -53.62 -66.64 36.89
N GLY A 984 -53.64 -67.96 36.66
CA GLY A 984 -52.89 -68.91 37.47
C GLY A 984 -53.29 -68.86 38.95
N GLY A 985 -52.35 -69.21 39.83
CA GLY A 985 -52.44 -69.05 41.27
C GLY A 985 -52.75 -67.61 41.69
N THR A 986 -53.57 -67.44 42.72
CA THR A 986 -53.89 -66.13 43.30
C THR A 986 -53.81 -66.19 44.82
N GLY A 987 -53.23 -65.17 45.42
CA GLY A 987 -52.97 -65.11 46.85
C GLY A 987 -52.31 -63.78 47.21
N ASN A 988 -52.51 -63.30 48.43
CA ASN A 988 -51.86 -62.08 48.94
C ASN A 988 -51.98 -60.82 48.06
N GLY A 989 -53.02 -60.74 47.21
CA GLY A 989 -53.24 -59.64 46.27
C GLY A 989 -52.50 -59.77 44.93
N LEU A 990 -51.77 -60.86 44.72
CA LEU A 990 -51.00 -61.16 43.52
C LEU A 990 -51.74 -62.15 42.60
N GLN A 991 -51.39 -62.10 41.31
CA GLN A 991 -51.83 -63.03 40.27
C GLN A 991 -50.60 -63.60 39.57
N GLU A 992 -50.48 -64.92 39.50
CA GLU A 992 -49.31 -65.61 38.97
C GLU A 992 -48.96 -65.15 37.56
N LYS A 993 -49.94 -64.97 36.68
CA LYS A 993 -49.71 -64.52 35.30
C LYS A 993 -48.90 -63.21 35.18
N ASN A 994 -49.06 -62.30 36.16
CA ASN A 994 -48.36 -61.01 36.16
C ASN A 994 -46.96 -61.17 36.73
N VAL A 995 -46.83 -61.97 37.80
CA VAL A 995 -45.54 -62.22 38.46
C VAL A 995 -44.61 -63.02 37.55
N ALA A 996 -45.11 -64.08 36.92
CA ALA A 996 -44.37 -64.88 35.96
C ALA A 996 -43.93 -64.06 34.74
N LEU A 997 -44.80 -63.19 34.21
CA LEU A 997 -44.43 -62.30 33.10
C LEU A 997 -43.30 -61.35 33.48
N ASP A 998 -43.41 -60.69 34.64
CA ASP A 998 -42.43 -59.71 35.08
C ASP A 998 -41.06 -60.37 35.28
N ILE A 999 -40.99 -61.52 35.95
CA ILE A 999 -39.74 -62.28 36.14
C ILE A 999 -39.14 -62.72 34.80
N SER A 1000 -39.95 -63.25 33.90
CA SER A 1000 -39.48 -63.72 32.59
C SER A 1000 -38.98 -62.59 31.69
N LEU A 1001 -39.57 -61.39 31.77
CA LEU A 1001 -39.08 -60.22 31.03
C LEU A 1001 -37.68 -59.83 31.51
N HIS A 1002 -37.47 -59.74 32.83
CA HIS A 1002 -36.13 -59.47 33.37
C HIS A 1002 -35.13 -60.59 33.01
N ALA A 1003 -35.55 -61.85 33.05
CA ALA A 1003 -34.67 -62.95 32.66
C ALA A 1003 -34.27 -62.91 31.18
N ALA A 1004 -35.20 -62.52 30.29
CA ALA A 1004 -34.90 -62.33 28.88
C ALA A 1004 -33.94 -61.15 28.66
N GLU A 1005 -34.24 -60.00 29.27
CA GLU A 1005 -33.41 -58.79 29.22
C GLU A 1005 -31.97 -59.08 29.68
N VAL A 1006 -31.78 -59.76 30.80
CA VAL A 1006 -30.45 -60.08 31.32
C VAL A 1006 -29.68 -61.03 30.40
N LEU A 1007 -30.34 -62.04 29.82
CA LEU A 1007 -29.69 -62.94 28.85
C LEU A 1007 -29.26 -62.18 27.59
N GLU A 1008 -30.12 -61.29 27.07
CA GLU A 1008 -29.84 -60.51 25.86
C GLU A 1008 -28.82 -59.39 26.08
N ASP A 1009 -28.79 -58.78 27.25
CA ASP A 1009 -27.95 -57.61 27.56
C ASP A 1009 -26.59 -57.98 28.16
N GLU A 1010 -26.51 -59.07 28.92
CA GLU A 1010 -25.32 -59.42 29.70
C GLU A 1010 -24.54 -60.63 29.17
N TYR A 1011 -25.06 -61.40 28.20
CA TYR A 1011 -24.40 -62.61 27.71
C TYR A 1011 -24.19 -62.60 26.19
N LEU A 1012 -23.10 -63.24 25.74
CA LEU A 1012 -22.74 -63.42 24.33
C LEU A 1012 -23.26 -64.76 23.79
N GLY A 1013 -23.51 -64.82 22.49
CA GLY A 1013 -23.86 -66.06 21.79
C GLY A 1013 -25.22 -66.64 22.22
N VAL A 1014 -26.18 -65.79 22.57
CA VAL A 1014 -27.55 -66.20 22.94
C VAL A 1014 -28.60 -65.35 22.23
N ASP A 1015 -29.56 -66.03 21.62
CA ASP A 1015 -30.77 -65.44 21.03
C ASP A 1015 -31.97 -65.89 21.89
N VAL A 1016 -32.84 -64.96 22.29
CA VAL A 1016 -33.95 -65.21 23.21
C VAL A 1016 -35.28 -64.95 22.52
N MET A 1017 -36.22 -65.88 22.66
CA MET A 1017 -37.60 -65.68 22.22
C MET A 1017 -38.56 -66.00 23.35
N MET A 1018 -39.60 -65.18 23.50
CA MET A 1018 -40.61 -65.39 24.53
C MET A 1018 -41.92 -65.90 23.94
N SER A 1019 -42.65 -66.74 24.68
CA SER A 1019 -44.02 -67.10 24.26
C SER A 1019 -44.92 -65.87 24.25
N ARG A 1020 -44.84 -65.03 25.28
CA ARG A 1020 -45.56 -63.75 25.41
C ARG A 1020 -44.70 -62.70 26.10
N THR A 1021 -44.84 -61.44 25.69
CA THR A 1021 -44.21 -60.28 26.35
C THR A 1021 -45.24 -59.35 27.01
N THR A 1022 -46.53 -59.65 26.84
CA THR A 1022 -47.64 -58.90 27.45
C THR A 1022 -48.64 -59.83 28.14
N ASP A 1023 -49.68 -59.27 28.78
CA ASP A 1023 -50.76 -60.03 29.43
C ASP A 1023 -51.75 -60.61 28.40
N GLU A 1024 -51.28 -61.56 27.60
CA GLU A 1024 -52.07 -62.31 26.63
C GLU A 1024 -52.13 -63.80 26.98
N PHE A 1025 -53.20 -64.47 26.56
CA PHE A 1025 -53.36 -65.90 26.78
C PHE A 1025 -52.92 -66.69 25.54
N ILE A 1026 -51.95 -67.58 25.74
CA ILE A 1026 -51.48 -68.53 24.72
C ILE A 1026 -51.80 -69.95 25.19
N GLU A 1027 -52.38 -70.75 24.30
CA GLU A 1027 -52.71 -72.15 24.59
C GLU A 1027 -51.43 -72.98 24.82
N LEU A 1028 -51.51 -74.00 25.68
CA LEU A 1028 -50.35 -74.80 26.07
C LEU A 1028 -49.67 -75.53 24.89
N GLU A 1029 -50.43 -75.90 23.86
CA GLU A 1029 -49.89 -76.54 22.66
C GLU A 1029 -49.17 -75.51 21.76
N ASP A 1030 -49.66 -74.27 21.70
CA ASP A 1030 -49.09 -73.21 20.86
C ASP A 1030 -47.75 -72.73 21.44
N ARG A 1031 -47.61 -72.64 22.76
CA ARG A 1031 -46.32 -72.31 23.43
C ARG A 1031 -45.20 -73.26 23.01
N ALA A 1032 -45.49 -74.56 22.99
CA ALA A 1032 -44.54 -75.58 22.56
C ALA A 1032 -44.29 -75.52 21.04
N ALA A 1033 -45.32 -75.25 20.25
CA ALA A 1033 -45.18 -75.11 18.79
C ALA A 1033 -44.28 -73.93 18.41
N MET A 1034 -44.45 -72.77 19.06
CA MET A 1034 -43.60 -71.59 18.84
C MET A 1034 -42.12 -71.91 19.06
N ALA A 1035 -41.79 -72.55 20.18
CA ALA A 1035 -40.42 -72.96 20.48
C ALA A 1035 -39.85 -73.95 19.44
N ASN A 1036 -40.66 -74.91 19.01
CA ASN A 1036 -40.25 -75.91 18.02
C ASN A 1036 -40.03 -75.28 16.63
N ASP A 1037 -40.93 -74.38 16.21
CA ASP A 1037 -40.89 -73.75 14.89
C ASP A 1037 -39.71 -72.77 14.75
N TRP A 1038 -39.34 -72.10 15.84
CA TRP A 1038 -38.15 -71.25 15.89
C TRP A 1038 -36.84 -72.06 15.91
N GLY A 1039 -36.92 -73.34 16.27
CA GLY A 1039 -35.76 -74.21 16.41
C GLY A 1039 -34.98 -73.91 17.67
N ALA A 1040 -35.66 -73.65 18.79
CA ALA A 1040 -34.98 -73.39 20.06
C ALA A 1040 -34.12 -74.58 20.52
N ASP A 1041 -32.99 -74.29 21.15
CA ASP A 1041 -32.11 -75.28 21.77
C ASP A 1041 -32.53 -75.59 23.21
N TYR A 1042 -33.14 -74.62 23.89
CA TYR A 1042 -33.61 -74.76 25.26
C TYR A 1042 -34.97 -74.07 25.50
N PHE A 1043 -35.85 -74.71 26.27
CA PHE A 1043 -37.16 -74.17 26.64
C PHE A 1043 -37.28 -74.03 28.16
N VAL A 1044 -37.64 -72.84 28.64
CA VAL A 1044 -37.77 -72.52 30.07
C VAL A 1044 -39.13 -71.90 30.34
N SER A 1045 -40.02 -72.65 31.01
CA SER A 1045 -41.32 -72.13 31.44
C SER A 1045 -41.25 -71.60 32.87
N VAL A 1046 -41.72 -70.38 33.13
CA VAL A 1046 -41.62 -69.72 34.43
C VAL A 1046 -43.00 -69.57 35.05
N HIS A 1047 -43.14 -70.06 36.29
CA HIS A 1047 -44.37 -70.17 37.05
C HIS A 1047 -44.14 -69.84 38.54
N ASN A 1048 -45.25 -69.65 39.28
CA ASN A 1048 -45.22 -69.48 40.73
C ASN A 1048 -46.35 -70.30 41.37
N ASN A 1049 -46.01 -71.15 42.34
CA ASN A 1049 -46.94 -72.14 42.84
C ASN A 1049 -47.98 -71.53 43.80
N ALA A 1050 -49.03 -72.28 44.13
CA ALA A 1050 -50.02 -71.95 45.15
C ALA A 1050 -50.52 -73.21 45.86
N PHE A 1051 -50.37 -73.29 47.18
CA PHE A 1051 -50.90 -74.41 47.96
C PHE A 1051 -51.26 -74.03 49.39
N ASN A 1052 -52.56 -73.82 49.62
CA ASN A 1052 -53.24 -73.64 50.91
C ASN A 1052 -52.75 -72.51 51.82
N GLY A 1053 -51.82 -71.67 51.33
CA GLY A 1053 -51.18 -70.58 52.03
C GLY A 1053 -50.14 -70.96 53.09
N LEU A 1054 -49.77 -72.24 53.22
CA LEU A 1054 -48.73 -72.70 54.16
C LEU A 1054 -47.49 -73.27 53.48
N ALA A 1055 -47.59 -73.79 52.26
CA ALA A 1055 -46.40 -74.26 51.52
C ALA A 1055 -45.58 -73.07 51.04
N SER A 1056 -44.26 -73.21 50.99
CA SER A 1056 -43.31 -72.22 50.47
C SER A 1056 -42.12 -72.92 49.81
N GLY A 1057 -41.36 -72.17 49.03
CA GLY A 1057 -40.08 -72.61 48.45
C GLY A 1057 -40.07 -72.75 46.94
N PHE A 1058 -38.92 -73.20 46.42
CA PHE A 1058 -38.62 -73.35 45.00
C PHE A 1058 -38.67 -74.82 44.55
N GLU A 1059 -39.24 -75.09 43.37
CA GLU A 1059 -39.16 -76.39 42.69
C GLU A 1059 -39.00 -76.23 41.18
N SER A 1060 -38.40 -77.24 40.53
CA SER A 1060 -38.31 -77.32 39.07
C SER A 1060 -38.87 -78.63 38.56
N TYR A 1061 -39.31 -78.65 37.31
CA TYR A 1061 -39.94 -79.81 36.68
C TYR A 1061 -39.37 -80.05 35.28
N ILE A 1062 -39.09 -81.33 34.98
CA ILE A 1062 -38.95 -81.85 33.62
C ILE A 1062 -40.05 -82.88 33.34
N TYR A 1063 -40.20 -83.27 32.07
CA TYR A 1063 -41.18 -84.28 31.70
C TYR A 1063 -40.89 -85.64 32.36
N ASN A 1064 -41.89 -86.25 33.01
CA ASN A 1064 -41.78 -87.55 33.67
C ASN A 1064 -41.77 -88.77 32.71
N GLY A 1065 -41.75 -88.54 31.40
CA GLY A 1065 -41.55 -89.55 30.38
C GLY A 1065 -40.07 -89.77 30.05
N ASN A 1066 -39.77 -90.05 28.78
CA ASN A 1066 -38.39 -90.21 28.31
C ASN A 1066 -37.84 -88.86 27.85
N VAL A 1067 -36.78 -88.39 28.49
CA VAL A 1067 -36.06 -87.13 28.19
C VAL A 1067 -34.59 -87.42 27.89
N SER A 1068 -33.87 -86.48 27.27
CA SER A 1068 -32.44 -86.64 26.99
C SER A 1068 -31.60 -86.53 28.28
N SER A 1069 -30.35 -87.03 28.24
CA SER A 1069 -29.41 -86.81 29.35
C SER A 1069 -29.13 -85.32 29.55
N THR A 1070 -29.05 -84.56 28.46
CA THR A 1070 -28.89 -83.10 28.48
C THR A 1070 -30.02 -82.42 29.25
N THR A 1071 -31.29 -82.81 29.05
CA THR A 1071 -32.41 -82.23 29.81
C THR A 1071 -32.29 -82.48 31.32
N ILE A 1072 -31.80 -83.66 31.72
CA ILE A 1072 -31.59 -84.00 33.14
C ILE A 1072 -30.42 -83.19 33.71
N GLU A 1073 -29.32 -83.07 32.97
CA GLU A 1073 -28.13 -82.29 33.36
C GLU A 1073 -28.48 -80.80 33.51
N LYS A 1074 -29.13 -80.21 32.50
CA LYS A 1074 -29.55 -78.80 32.54
C LYS A 1074 -30.59 -78.51 33.62
N GLN A 1075 -31.49 -79.46 33.94
CA GLN A 1075 -32.37 -79.31 35.09
C GLN A 1075 -31.60 -79.22 36.40
N GLU A 1076 -30.65 -80.12 36.62
CA GLU A 1076 -29.87 -80.14 37.87
C GLU A 1076 -29.03 -78.86 38.00
N GLU A 1077 -28.38 -78.41 36.92
CA GLU A 1077 -27.57 -77.19 36.90
C GLU A 1077 -28.42 -75.94 37.21
N VAL A 1078 -29.51 -75.73 36.47
CA VAL A 1078 -30.41 -74.59 36.68
C VAL A 1078 -31.05 -74.64 38.07
N HIS A 1079 -31.51 -75.82 38.51
CA HIS A 1079 -32.17 -75.96 39.80
C HIS A 1079 -31.21 -75.67 40.97
N GLN A 1080 -30.02 -76.26 40.95
CA GLN A 1080 -29.03 -76.05 42.02
C GLN A 1080 -28.57 -74.59 42.07
N TYR A 1081 -28.40 -73.94 40.92
CA TYR A 1081 -28.04 -72.52 40.88
C TYR A 1081 -29.10 -71.67 41.58
N ILE A 1082 -30.36 -71.77 41.14
CA ILE A 1082 -31.47 -70.99 41.70
C ILE A 1082 -31.67 -71.31 43.19
N ALA A 1083 -31.62 -72.60 43.58
CA ALA A 1083 -31.82 -73.01 44.97
C ALA A 1083 -30.73 -72.48 45.93
N ASN A 1084 -29.51 -72.23 45.45
CA ASN A 1084 -28.42 -71.68 46.26
C ASN A 1084 -28.50 -70.15 46.41
N GLU A 1085 -29.01 -69.46 45.38
CA GLU A 1085 -29.17 -68.01 45.38
C GLU A 1085 -30.46 -67.56 46.09
N LEU A 1086 -31.53 -68.38 46.07
CA LEU A 1086 -32.76 -68.07 46.79
C LEU A 1086 -32.69 -68.42 48.27
N ASP A 1087 -32.99 -67.46 49.15
CA ASP A 1087 -33.26 -67.69 50.58
C ASP A 1087 -34.67 -68.30 50.79
N ALA A 1088 -34.92 -69.43 50.12
CA ALA A 1088 -36.19 -70.13 50.10
C ALA A 1088 -35.99 -71.62 50.42
N THR A 1089 -37.08 -72.31 50.77
CA THR A 1089 -37.00 -73.78 50.96
C THR A 1089 -36.77 -74.46 49.62
N ASP A 1090 -35.65 -75.16 49.45
CA ASP A 1090 -35.46 -76.07 48.30
C ASP A 1090 -36.41 -77.27 48.41
N ARG A 1091 -37.30 -77.42 47.44
CA ARG A 1091 -38.29 -78.52 47.34
C ARG A 1091 -37.90 -79.57 46.30
N GLY A 1092 -36.74 -79.40 45.67
CA GLY A 1092 -36.08 -80.37 44.80
C GLY A 1092 -36.46 -80.28 43.32
N ALA A 1093 -35.56 -80.80 42.48
CA ALA A 1093 -35.77 -81.07 41.07
C ALA A 1093 -36.73 -82.27 40.90
N GLN A 1094 -37.91 -82.00 40.34
CA GLN A 1094 -39.01 -82.95 40.23
C GLN A 1094 -39.32 -83.29 38.77
N THR A 1095 -40.23 -84.24 38.58
CA THR A 1095 -40.75 -84.60 37.24
C THR A 1095 -42.26 -84.56 37.23
N ALA A 1096 -42.85 -84.05 36.14
CA ALA A 1096 -44.29 -83.93 35.97
C ALA A 1096 -44.71 -84.16 34.51
N ASN A 1097 -46.01 -84.37 34.27
CA ASN A 1097 -46.56 -84.57 32.92
C ASN A 1097 -47.19 -83.27 32.36
N PHE A 1098 -46.49 -82.14 32.51
CA PHE A 1098 -46.95 -80.85 31.99
C PHE A 1098 -46.93 -80.81 30.47
N SER A 1099 -47.89 -80.11 29.87
CA SER A 1099 -48.08 -80.15 28.42
C SER A 1099 -46.92 -79.51 27.65
N VAL A 1100 -46.45 -78.35 28.10
CA VAL A 1100 -45.33 -77.63 27.48
C VAL A 1100 -44.06 -78.48 27.48
N LEU A 1101 -43.73 -79.13 28.61
CA LEU A 1101 -42.57 -80.01 28.73
C LEU A 1101 -42.65 -81.29 27.88
N ARG A 1102 -43.86 -81.78 27.61
CA ARG A 1102 -44.08 -83.03 26.85
C ARG A 1102 -44.09 -82.78 25.34
N ASN A 1103 -44.49 -81.58 24.90
CA ASN A 1103 -44.76 -81.28 23.50
C ASN A 1103 -43.62 -80.48 22.82
N THR A 1104 -42.61 -80.02 23.56
CA THR A 1104 -41.38 -79.43 23.02
C THR A 1104 -40.42 -80.50 22.48
N SER A 1105 -39.64 -80.16 21.44
CA SER A 1105 -38.66 -81.07 20.81
C SER A 1105 -37.23 -80.90 21.32
N MET A 1106 -36.95 -79.78 22.01
CA MET A 1106 -35.67 -79.45 22.63
C MET A 1106 -35.64 -79.78 24.13
N SER A 1107 -34.50 -79.56 24.79
CA SER A 1107 -34.42 -79.71 26.25
C SER A 1107 -35.32 -78.69 26.93
N ALA A 1108 -36.14 -79.11 27.90
CA ALA A 1108 -37.19 -78.27 28.48
C ALA A 1108 -37.31 -78.40 29.99
N ILE A 1109 -37.46 -77.27 30.68
CA ILE A 1109 -37.66 -77.15 32.13
C ILE A 1109 -38.83 -76.22 32.45
N LEU A 1110 -39.52 -76.47 33.57
CA LEU A 1110 -40.49 -75.55 34.16
C LEU A 1110 -40.06 -75.20 35.58
N LEU A 1111 -40.06 -73.92 35.90
CA LEU A 1111 -39.65 -73.36 37.19
C LEU A 1111 -40.87 -72.90 37.96
N GLU A 1112 -41.04 -73.38 39.19
CA GLU A 1112 -42.00 -72.87 40.16
C GLU A 1112 -41.21 -72.11 41.24
N LEU A 1113 -40.98 -70.81 41.01
CA LEU A 1113 -39.97 -70.05 41.74
C LEU A 1113 -40.28 -69.93 43.24
N LEU A 1114 -41.51 -69.56 43.59
CA LEU A 1114 -41.99 -69.40 44.97
C LEU A 1114 -43.53 -69.59 45.04
N PHE A 1115 -44.12 -69.59 46.25
CA PHE A 1115 -45.56 -69.78 46.45
C PHE A 1115 -46.33 -68.45 46.63
N ILE A 1116 -47.18 -68.09 45.67
CA ILE A 1116 -47.93 -66.83 45.65
C ILE A 1116 -48.95 -66.67 46.79
N ASP A 1117 -49.46 -67.78 47.33
CA ASP A 1117 -50.42 -67.79 48.44
C ASP A 1117 -49.77 -67.89 49.83
N ASN A 1118 -48.45 -68.08 49.90
CA ASN A 1118 -47.69 -68.02 51.14
C ASN A 1118 -47.32 -66.59 51.50
N ALA A 1119 -47.48 -66.20 52.77
CA ALA A 1119 -47.24 -64.84 53.19
C ALA A 1119 -45.77 -64.40 53.09
N VAL A 1120 -44.79 -65.31 53.27
CA VAL A 1120 -43.34 -64.99 53.23
C VAL A 1120 -42.87 -64.87 51.79
N ASP A 1121 -43.13 -65.89 50.98
CA ASP A 1121 -42.78 -65.90 49.55
C ASP A 1121 -43.43 -64.72 48.79
N ALA A 1122 -44.66 -64.36 49.17
CA ALA A 1122 -45.36 -63.21 48.58
C ALA A 1122 -44.72 -61.85 48.91
N GLU A 1123 -43.85 -61.74 49.93
CA GLU A 1123 -43.08 -60.51 50.16
C GLU A 1123 -42.11 -60.26 49.01
N THR A 1124 -41.35 -61.29 48.59
CA THR A 1124 -40.46 -61.23 47.43
C THR A 1124 -41.25 -61.05 46.14
N LEU A 1125 -42.25 -61.91 45.88
CA LEU A 1125 -43.04 -61.87 44.64
C LEU A 1125 -43.87 -60.58 44.50
N GLY A 1126 -44.29 -59.97 45.61
CA GLY A 1126 -45.06 -58.73 45.61
C GLY A 1126 -44.23 -57.48 45.32
N SER A 1127 -42.93 -57.53 45.58
CA SER A 1127 -42.00 -56.43 45.35
C SER A 1127 -41.47 -56.42 43.91
N ALA A 1128 -41.27 -55.23 43.33
CA ALA A 1128 -40.64 -55.13 42.00
C ALA A 1128 -39.17 -55.59 42.04
N GLU A 1129 -38.44 -55.17 43.07
CA GLU A 1129 -37.03 -55.54 43.29
C GLU A 1129 -36.85 -57.06 43.39
N GLY A 1130 -37.69 -57.75 44.17
CA GLY A 1130 -37.61 -59.21 44.28
C GLY A 1130 -37.97 -59.95 42.99
N ARG A 1131 -38.86 -59.41 42.14
CA ARG A 1131 -39.15 -60.01 40.82
C ARG A 1131 -38.02 -59.77 39.82
N ALA A 1132 -37.37 -58.61 39.85
CA ALA A 1132 -36.18 -58.34 39.07
C ALA A 1132 -35.02 -59.26 39.49
N GLU A 1133 -34.78 -59.40 40.80
CA GLU A 1133 -33.76 -60.31 41.35
C GLU A 1133 -34.02 -61.76 40.94
N LEU A 1134 -35.27 -62.23 41.00
CA LEU A 1134 -35.66 -63.55 40.49
C LEU A 1134 -35.41 -63.71 38.98
N GLY A 1135 -35.59 -62.64 38.20
CA GLY A 1135 -35.27 -62.61 36.77
C GLY A 1135 -33.78 -62.78 36.51
N HIS A 1136 -32.94 -61.98 37.18
CA HIS A 1136 -31.48 -62.10 37.11
C HIS A 1136 -30.99 -63.49 37.51
N ILE A 1137 -31.43 -64.01 38.66
CA ILE A 1137 -31.04 -65.35 39.13
C ILE A 1137 -31.45 -66.42 38.10
N THR A 1138 -32.61 -66.27 37.46
CA THR A 1138 -33.07 -67.21 36.42
C THR A 1138 -32.19 -67.13 35.18
N ALA A 1139 -31.84 -65.92 34.71
CA ALA A 1139 -30.94 -65.72 33.57
C ALA A 1139 -29.54 -66.29 33.84
N ASP A 1140 -28.92 -65.95 34.97
CA ASP A 1140 -27.59 -66.43 35.35
C ASP A 1140 -27.55 -67.96 35.47
N ALA A 1141 -28.62 -68.57 36.00
CA ALA A 1141 -28.74 -70.02 36.08
C ALA A 1141 -28.77 -70.68 34.70
N ILE A 1142 -29.50 -70.08 33.75
CA ILE A 1142 -29.59 -70.57 32.37
C ILE A 1142 -28.23 -70.40 31.68
N ALA A 1143 -27.61 -69.23 31.81
CA ALA A 1143 -26.31 -68.94 31.22
C ALA A 1143 -25.21 -69.87 31.76
N HIS A 1144 -25.20 -70.11 33.08
CA HIS A 1144 -24.30 -71.08 33.69
C HIS A 1144 -24.51 -72.49 33.14
N ALA A 1145 -25.77 -72.91 32.98
CA ALA A 1145 -26.08 -74.22 32.43
C ALA A 1145 -25.67 -74.36 30.96
N TRP A 1146 -25.50 -73.28 30.20
CA TRP A 1146 -25.08 -73.36 28.79
C TRP A 1146 -23.67 -72.86 28.52
N ASP A 1147 -22.87 -72.67 29.59
CA ASP A 1147 -21.49 -72.16 29.52
C ASP A 1147 -21.39 -70.84 28.72
N LEU A 1148 -22.41 -69.97 28.84
CA LEU A 1148 -22.43 -68.70 28.13
C LEU A 1148 -21.41 -67.73 28.71
N GLU A 1149 -20.69 -67.05 27.83
CA GLU A 1149 -19.75 -66.01 28.20
C GLU A 1149 -20.51 -64.72 28.51
N ARG A 1150 -20.22 -64.12 29.66
CA ARG A 1150 -20.77 -62.81 30.04
C ARG A 1150 -20.05 -61.74 29.23
N ARG A 1151 -20.81 -60.76 28.71
CA ARG A 1151 -20.32 -59.60 27.97
C ARG A 1151 -19.33 -58.75 28.75
#